data_AF-A0A5B1QT80-F1
#
_entry.id   AF-A0A5B1QT80-F1
#
_cell.length_a   1.000
_cell.length_b   1.000
_cell.length_c   1.000
_cell.angle_alpha   90.00
_cell.angle_beta   90.00
_cell.angle_gamma   90.00
#
_symmetry.space_group_name_H-M   'P 1'
#
loop_
_entity.id
_entity.type
_entity.pdbx_description
1 polymer ?
#
loop_
_entity_poly.entity_id
_entity_poly.type
_entity_poly.pdbx_seq_one_letter_code
_entity_poly.pdbx_strand_id
1 'polypeptide(L)'
;MEPTIPNVTAIVSTILSVPVDELDPDTSIFDLGANSLNATELAWRLSKAYGQRIESEDLYQVMTISGIVAFLSQRLQDVAVDRQKEVDALIEEFSVPFTETPSVAVVDSRAYITVLLTGATGSLGSHMLAKLLTSYDTVVVICLVRGDPLPRLHASFDRRGLDPAILDEASKAGKLQLLSTSSLADKHLGTTAADYARLLETVDIVIHSAWRLDFNIPLSGFKADIGATRSLAELCACGARRPSLNFTTSISTTFGVPEELVPERPLEPLAKYALSQGYALAKVVTEHTLYRLHTAAHQSFPLRILRVGQLCGDTLTGFWSTDEMAPMLLASIPALRAVPREMPDVSWIPTDVCAHAVCELALHAHAEPVRVFNLANPTITSWPAVCAAAAHAAQCPPPAQLPFAQYVRLLESRHAAEPLPILRLLPYFKKAVADHNSEPGAFRSFDVSATRALSPALAACPPIDAQYAAFLMRRILLDCSPASPAPVPLDRAASNSSSLPSDPPSVSDLSVASSPSSTSTPASSPGSKRYVFLFGPWSERIPADREDSTTIALYASFLAQAHAIHPALAPADGDGNGKGNGDPRLRATVEQQLRTLAHQLVTARRLHAPCAVAGYSFGEFAAAAVAGLLSDGRAVELVLRRAVAVHERYTIPASLEEAEDAAKVKAEVEEEVKENDKDKDKDKDKGAKAGKESKAAGAMLNVFAPARSVRARLATLPHPGAELAIHAGPAHMVLAGRGADIARAQAAFEAAGAKCVRVTTGIPFHCRQMAGPVAAFGQVLPQAEAERTGAFDEKEKERGARCVFVSGLTGRAVPAGAIGPKYWLRHMREPVRFVECMETIRRTFCGEAGAGGGCEVVDIGPGPMLRKVIGKYGWEDVTIKGAEEYLHL
;
A
#
# COMPACT_ATOMS: atom_id res chain seq x y z
N MET A 1 -20.69 -11.10 47.92
CA MET A 1 -22.10 -11.39 48.24
C MET A 1 -22.50 -12.63 47.46
N GLU A 2 -23.22 -13.58 48.04
CA GLU A 2 -23.67 -14.78 47.32
C GLU A 2 -24.90 -14.44 46.44
N PRO A 3 -24.95 -14.86 45.16
CA PRO A 3 -26.08 -14.59 44.28
C PRO A 3 -27.22 -15.52 44.67
N THR A 4 -28.10 -15.04 45.54
CA THR A 4 -29.35 -15.73 45.89
C THR A 4 -30.51 -15.00 45.25
N ILE A 5 -31.63 -15.68 45.03
CA ILE A 5 -32.87 -15.07 44.52
C ILE A 5 -33.20 -13.78 45.31
N PRO A 6 -33.25 -13.77 46.66
CA PRO A 6 -33.54 -12.54 47.41
C PRO A 6 -32.60 -11.37 47.14
N ASN A 7 -31.29 -11.63 46.98
CA ASN A 7 -30.30 -10.59 46.75
C ASN A 7 -30.42 -9.97 45.34
N VAL A 8 -30.66 -10.82 44.33
CA VAL A 8 -30.86 -10.35 42.95
C VAL A 8 -32.22 -9.67 42.81
N THR A 9 -33.28 -10.19 43.43
CA THR A 9 -34.61 -9.56 43.44
C THR A 9 -34.56 -8.17 44.06
N ALA A 10 -33.80 -7.94 45.14
CA ALA A 10 -33.64 -6.61 45.72
C ALA A 10 -33.01 -5.59 44.75
N ILE A 11 -32.02 -6.03 43.96
CA ILE A 11 -31.37 -5.17 42.95
C ILE A 11 -32.33 -4.88 41.80
N VAL A 12 -33.07 -5.87 41.32
CA VAL A 12 -34.07 -5.72 40.25
C VAL A 12 -35.23 -4.83 40.69
N SER A 13 -35.76 -5.03 41.90
CA SER A 13 -36.79 -4.20 42.55
C SER A 13 -36.39 -2.72 42.59
N THR A 14 -35.14 -2.44 42.97
CA THR A 14 -34.61 -1.07 43.02
C THR A 14 -34.60 -0.38 41.64
N ILE A 15 -34.38 -1.14 40.56
CA ILE A 15 -34.25 -0.60 39.21
C ILE A 15 -35.61 -0.43 38.55
N LEU A 16 -36.49 -1.43 38.70
CA LEU A 16 -37.82 -1.40 38.10
C LEU A 16 -38.86 -0.64 38.94
N SER A 17 -38.50 -0.27 40.18
CA SER A 17 -39.41 0.36 41.15
C SER A 17 -40.65 -0.49 41.44
N VAL A 18 -40.50 -1.82 41.41
CA VAL A 18 -41.54 -2.81 41.70
C VAL A 18 -41.24 -3.42 43.08
N PRO A 19 -42.23 -3.57 43.98
CA PRO A 19 -42.04 -4.22 45.27
C PRO A 19 -41.46 -5.64 45.15
N VAL A 20 -40.56 -6.02 46.07
CA VAL A 20 -39.85 -7.32 46.05
C VAL A 20 -40.82 -8.51 46.07
N ASP A 21 -41.97 -8.37 46.72
CA ASP A 21 -43.04 -9.36 46.86
C ASP A 21 -43.92 -9.53 45.61
N GLU A 22 -43.84 -8.59 44.66
CA GLU A 22 -44.55 -8.65 43.37
C GLU A 22 -43.67 -9.19 42.23
N LEU A 23 -42.39 -9.45 42.49
CA LEU A 23 -41.43 -9.95 41.50
C LEU A 23 -41.32 -11.48 41.55
N ASP A 24 -41.99 -12.14 40.60
CA ASP A 24 -41.82 -13.57 40.36
C ASP A 24 -40.43 -13.87 39.78
N PRO A 25 -39.60 -14.72 40.43
CA PRO A 25 -38.24 -15.00 40.00
C PRO A 25 -38.11 -15.60 38.59
N ASP A 26 -39.16 -16.24 38.08
CA ASP A 26 -39.17 -16.91 36.77
C ASP A 26 -39.87 -16.08 35.68
N THR A 27 -40.43 -14.93 36.03
CA THR A 27 -40.98 -13.99 35.05
C THR A 27 -39.87 -13.16 34.41
N SER A 28 -39.98 -12.91 33.10
CA SER A 28 -38.99 -12.11 32.38
C SER A 28 -38.94 -10.69 32.92
N ILE A 29 -37.73 -10.18 33.19
CA ILE A 29 -37.57 -8.79 33.68
C ILE A 29 -38.03 -7.75 32.66
N PHE A 30 -38.08 -8.09 31.36
CA PHE A 30 -38.59 -7.22 30.29
C PHE A 30 -40.12 -7.18 30.28
N ASP A 31 -40.79 -8.28 30.62
CA ASP A 31 -42.24 -8.33 30.76
C ASP A 31 -42.71 -7.52 32.00
N LEU A 32 -41.81 -7.33 32.96
CA LEU A 32 -41.96 -6.47 34.13
C LEU A 32 -41.61 -4.99 33.85
N GLY A 33 -41.41 -4.61 32.58
CA GLY A 33 -41.18 -3.23 32.16
C GLY A 33 -39.72 -2.79 32.08
N ALA A 34 -38.74 -3.71 32.15
CA ALA A 34 -37.36 -3.37 31.86
C ALA A 34 -37.17 -2.98 30.39
N ASN A 35 -36.41 -1.91 30.15
CA ASN A 35 -35.96 -1.49 28.83
C ASN A 35 -34.42 -1.59 28.73
N SER A 36 -33.84 -1.29 27.57
CA SER A 36 -32.40 -1.39 27.34
C SER A 36 -31.54 -0.50 28.25
N LEU A 37 -32.09 0.61 28.76
CA LEU A 37 -31.43 1.46 29.75
C LEU A 37 -31.39 0.75 31.12
N ASN A 38 -32.52 0.15 31.52
CA ASN A 38 -32.64 -0.61 32.76
C ASN A 38 -31.75 -1.86 32.75
N ALA A 39 -31.61 -2.53 31.59
CA ALA A 39 -30.71 -3.68 31.42
C ALA A 39 -29.23 -3.29 31.56
N THR A 40 -28.84 -2.12 31.05
CA THR A 40 -27.47 -1.60 31.18
C THR A 40 -27.14 -1.25 32.63
N GLU A 41 -28.07 -0.59 33.34
CA GLU A 41 -27.92 -0.25 34.77
C GLU A 41 -27.92 -1.51 35.64
N LEU A 42 -28.77 -2.50 35.33
CA LEU A 42 -28.81 -3.78 36.04
C LEU A 42 -27.50 -4.54 35.88
N ALA A 43 -26.97 -4.63 34.66
CA ALA A 43 -25.67 -5.24 34.37
C ALA A 43 -24.55 -4.57 35.18
N TRP A 44 -24.54 -3.23 35.23
CA TRP A 44 -23.56 -2.48 36.03
C TRP A 44 -23.68 -2.73 37.53
N ARG A 45 -24.90 -2.73 38.10
CA ARG A 45 -25.12 -2.95 39.54
C ARG A 45 -24.79 -4.37 39.97
N LEU A 46 -25.22 -5.37 39.19
CA LEU A 46 -24.83 -6.75 39.43
C LEU A 46 -23.31 -6.89 39.34
N SER A 47 -22.68 -6.22 38.37
CA SER A 47 -21.21 -6.28 38.23
C SER A 47 -20.50 -5.76 39.48
N LYS A 48 -21.00 -4.64 40.00
CA LYS A 48 -20.48 -4.01 41.21
C LYS A 48 -20.75 -4.84 42.47
N ALA A 49 -21.92 -5.46 42.59
CA ALA A 49 -22.32 -6.23 43.78
C ALA A 49 -21.59 -7.57 43.91
N TYR A 50 -21.29 -8.21 42.78
CA TYR A 50 -20.71 -9.55 42.73
C TYR A 50 -19.24 -9.57 42.29
N GLY A 51 -18.66 -8.41 41.95
CA GLY A 51 -17.24 -8.29 41.58
C GLY A 51 -16.88 -8.98 40.27
N GLN A 52 -17.85 -9.16 39.39
CA GLN A 52 -17.75 -9.90 38.13
C GLN A 52 -18.22 -9.00 36.98
N ARG A 53 -17.65 -9.11 35.77
CA ARG A 53 -18.18 -8.36 34.62
C ARG A 53 -19.48 -9.02 34.16
N ILE A 54 -20.56 -8.26 34.09
CA ILE A 54 -21.85 -8.66 33.54
C ILE A 54 -22.22 -7.56 32.55
N GLU A 55 -22.45 -7.92 31.30
CA GLU A 55 -22.85 -6.97 30.26
C GLU A 55 -24.36 -7.02 30.04
N SER A 56 -24.94 -5.98 29.44
CA SER A 56 -26.36 -5.99 29.09
C SER A 56 -26.71 -7.17 28.19
N GLU A 57 -25.80 -7.53 27.27
CA GLU A 57 -25.93 -8.70 26.38
C GLU A 57 -26.00 -10.04 27.13
N ASP A 58 -25.27 -10.16 28.25
CA ASP A 58 -25.33 -11.34 29.12
C ASP A 58 -26.75 -11.49 29.69
N LEU A 59 -27.40 -10.39 30.07
CA LEU A 59 -28.74 -10.38 30.68
C LEU A 59 -29.87 -10.68 29.69
N TYR A 60 -29.69 -10.37 28.40
CA TYR A 60 -30.66 -10.74 27.36
C TYR A 60 -30.73 -12.26 27.16
N GLN A 61 -29.73 -13.04 27.59
CA GLN A 61 -29.75 -14.51 27.47
C GLN A 61 -30.36 -15.22 28.68
N VAL A 62 -30.36 -14.59 29.86
CA VAL A 62 -30.82 -15.18 31.13
C VAL A 62 -32.01 -14.44 31.73
N MET A 63 -32.98 -14.10 30.87
CA MET A 63 -34.09 -13.12 31.02
C MET A 63 -34.91 -13.10 32.33
N THR A 64 -34.66 -13.94 33.33
CA THR A 64 -35.39 -14.04 34.61
C THR A 64 -34.45 -13.88 35.82
N ILE A 65 -34.97 -13.56 37.01
CA ILE A 65 -34.16 -13.43 38.23
C ILE A 65 -33.48 -14.77 38.56
N SER A 66 -34.18 -15.90 38.42
CA SER A 66 -33.63 -17.25 38.58
C SER A 66 -32.50 -17.52 37.58
N GLY A 67 -32.65 -17.10 36.32
CA GLY A 67 -31.63 -17.21 35.28
C GLY A 67 -30.37 -16.40 35.62
N ILE A 68 -30.55 -15.17 36.09
CA ILE A 68 -29.45 -14.31 36.55
C ILE A 68 -28.72 -14.94 37.75
N VAL A 69 -29.44 -15.49 38.73
CA VAL A 69 -28.84 -16.19 39.87
C VAL A 69 -28.02 -17.40 39.43
N ALA A 70 -28.54 -18.23 38.52
CA ALA A 70 -27.83 -19.39 37.99
C ALA A 70 -26.56 -18.97 37.25
N PHE A 71 -26.66 -17.96 36.39
CA PHE A 71 -25.52 -17.37 35.65
C PHE A 71 -24.43 -16.86 36.59
N LEU A 72 -24.80 -16.11 37.63
CA LEU A 72 -23.87 -15.57 38.61
C LEU A 72 -23.26 -16.65 39.49
N SER A 73 -24.04 -17.67 39.87
CA SER A 73 -23.57 -18.80 40.65
C SER A 73 -22.54 -19.62 39.87
N GLN A 74 -22.79 -19.85 38.57
CA GLN A 74 -21.86 -20.53 37.68
C GLN A 74 -20.58 -19.70 37.47
N ARG A 75 -20.71 -18.39 37.22
CA ARG A 75 -19.55 -17.49 37.07
C ARG A 75 -18.73 -17.31 38.35
N LEU A 76 -19.35 -17.37 39.53
CA LEU A 76 -18.66 -17.34 40.82
C LEU A 76 -17.98 -18.67 41.17
N GLN A 77 -18.49 -19.79 40.65
CA GLN A 77 -17.77 -21.07 40.67
C GLN A 77 -16.59 -21.07 39.69
N ASP A 78 -16.66 -20.32 38.58
CA ASP A 78 -15.61 -20.18 37.57
C ASP A 78 -14.47 -19.19 37.93
N VAL A 79 -14.37 -18.74 39.19
CA VAL A 79 -13.21 -17.94 39.63
C VAL A 79 -11.96 -18.82 39.66
N ALA A 80 -11.11 -18.61 38.66
CA ALA A 80 -9.83 -19.24 38.37
C ALA A 80 -9.89 -20.65 37.74
N VAL A 81 -10.47 -20.74 36.54
CA VAL A 81 -9.89 -21.67 35.56
C VAL A 81 -8.41 -21.29 35.40
N ASP A 82 -7.53 -22.21 35.78
CA ASP A 82 -6.11 -22.08 35.52
C ASP A 82 -5.94 -21.99 34.00
N ARG A 83 -5.64 -20.79 33.50
CA ARG A 83 -5.48 -20.51 32.07
C ARG A 83 -4.44 -21.43 31.43
N GLN A 84 -3.46 -21.89 32.21
CA GLN A 84 -2.51 -22.89 31.73
C GLN A 84 -3.21 -24.22 31.45
N LYS A 85 -4.08 -24.70 32.35
CA LYS A 85 -4.85 -25.93 32.15
C LYS A 85 -5.78 -25.85 30.94
N GLU A 86 -6.42 -24.72 30.69
CA GLU A 86 -7.26 -24.54 29.50
C GLU A 86 -6.43 -24.60 28.21
N VAL A 87 -5.27 -23.94 28.18
CA VAL A 87 -4.31 -24.02 27.07
C VAL A 87 -3.87 -25.46 26.85
N ASP A 88 -3.44 -26.16 27.91
CA ASP A 88 -2.96 -27.54 27.83
C ASP A 88 -4.04 -28.50 27.32
N ALA A 89 -5.27 -28.37 27.82
CA ALA A 89 -6.41 -29.19 27.42
C ALA A 89 -6.76 -29.02 25.94
N LEU A 90 -6.74 -27.78 25.42
CA LEU A 90 -6.99 -27.55 24.00
C LEU A 90 -5.84 -28.02 23.11
N ILE A 91 -4.59 -27.88 23.55
CA ILE A 91 -3.46 -28.45 22.82
C ILE A 91 -3.64 -29.98 22.74
N GLU A 92 -4.02 -30.64 23.83
CA GLU A 92 -4.29 -32.08 23.83
C GLU A 92 -5.45 -32.44 22.87
N GLU A 93 -6.59 -31.76 22.99
CA GLU A 93 -7.79 -31.97 22.17
C GLU A 93 -7.49 -31.89 20.66
N PHE A 94 -6.72 -30.89 20.22
CA PHE A 94 -6.49 -30.64 18.78
C PHE A 94 -5.24 -31.31 18.22
N SER A 95 -4.34 -31.83 19.07
CA SER A 95 -3.10 -32.50 18.64
C SER A 95 -3.26 -34.00 18.35
N VAL A 96 -4.49 -34.53 18.36
CA VAL A 96 -4.75 -35.94 18.04
C VAL A 96 -4.19 -36.26 16.63
N PRO A 97 -3.29 -37.26 16.50
CA PRO A 97 -2.68 -37.62 15.22
C PRO A 97 -3.72 -37.97 14.14
N PHE A 98 -3.35 -37.75 12.87
CA PHE A 98 -4.20 -38.10 11.74
C PHE A 98 -4.28 -39.63 11.57
N THR A 99 -5.49 -40.17 11.39
CA THR A 99 -5.74 -41.63 11.33
C THR A 99 -5.38 -42.25 9.98
N GLU A 100 -5.43 -41.48 8.90
CA GLU A 100 -5.12 -41.94 7.54
C GLU A 100 -4.11 -40.99 6.91
N THR A 101 -2.89 -41.47 6.65
CA THR A 101 -1.86 -40.74 5.89
C THR A 101 -1.46 -41.63 4.72
N PRO A 102 -2.02 -41.42 3.52
CA PRO A 102 -1.70 -42.26 2.38
C PRO A 102 -0.19 -42.18 2.08
N SER A 103 0.44 -43.33 1.85
CA SER A 103 1.83 -43.39 1.40
C SER A 103 1.90 -42.97 -0.07
N VAL A 104 1.87 -41.66 -0.32
CA VAL A 104 1.93 -41.12 -1.68
C VAL A 104 3.39 -40.92 -2.08
N ALA A 105 3.80 -41.49 -3.21
CA ALA A 105 5.07 -41.19 -3.84
C ALA A 105 5.04 -39.75 -4.38
N VAL A 106 6.04 -38.94 -4.04
CA VAL A 106 6.11 -37.54 -4.47
C VAL A 106 6.24 -37.48 -6.00
N VAL A 107 5.25 -36.89 -6.67
CA VAL A 107 5.25 -36.69 -8.12
C VAL A 107 5.78 -35.30 -8.45
N ASP A 108 7.07 -35.21 -8.78
CA ASP A 108 7.76 -33.94 -9.07
C ASP A 108 7.90 -33.70 -10.59
N SER A 109 6.81 -33.29 -11.24
CA SER A 109 6.78 -33.15 -12.72
C SER A 109 6.15 -31.86 -13.25
N ARG A 110 5.99 -30.80 -12.44
CA ARG A 110 5.38 -29.53 -12.89
C ARG A 110 6.34 -28.35 -12.84
N ALA A 111 6.21 -27.45 -13.82
CA ALA A 111 7.03 -26.26 -14.00
C ALA A 111 6.60 -25.05 -13.13
N TYR A 112 5.66 -25.23 -12.20
CA TYR A 112 5.08 -24.17 -11.37
C TYR A 112 4.79 -24.66 -9.94
N ILE A 113 4.72 -23.70 -9.01
CA ILE A 113 4.39 -23.89 -7.59
C ILE A 113 2.95 -23.42 -7.35
N THR A 114 2.15 -24.24 -6.67
CA THR A 114 0.77 -23.93 -6.31
C THR A 114 0.68 -23.53 -4.84
N VAL A 115 0.25 -22.29 -4.60
CA VAL A 115 0.06 -21.72 -3.26
C VAL A 115 -1.42 -21.69 -2.90
N LEU A 116 -1.81 -22.37 -1.83
CA LEU A 116 -3.11 -22.20 -1.20
C LEU A 116 -3.03 -21.03 -0.20
N LEU A 117 -3.69 -19.92 -0.51
CA LEU A 117 -3.75 -18.74 0.35
C LEU A 117 -5.12 -18.65 1.04
N THR A 118 -5.11 -18.62 2.36
CA THR A 118 -6.29 -18.27 3.16
C THR A 118 -6.17 -16.86 3.71
N GLY A 119 -7.29 -16.16 3.84
CA GLY A 119 -7.31 -14.80 4.37
C GLY A 119 -6.99 -13.72 3.33
N ALA A 120 -7.12 -14.05 2.04
CA ALA A 120 -6.83 -13.14 0.92
C ALA A 120 -7.63 -11.82 0.92
N THR A 121 -8.78 -11.77 1.59
CA THR A 121 -9.59 -10.55 1.79
C THR A 121 -9.16 -9.69 3.00
N GLY A 122 -8.21 -10.20 3.81
CA GLY A 122 -7.64 -9.49 4.95
C GLY A 122 -6.55 -8.51 4.54
N SER A 123 -6.09 -7.66 5.47
CA SER A 123 -5.09 -6.62 5.15
C SER A 123 -3.76 -7.21 4.65
N LEU A 124 -3.18 -8.12 5.44
CA LEU A 124 -1.96 -8.82 5.06
C LEU A 124 -2.19 -9.72 3.83
N GLY A 125 -3.32 -10.44 3.79
CA GLY A 125 -3.65 -11.37 2.72
C GLY A 125 -3.82 -10.75 1.34
N SER A 126 -4.42 -9.56 1.23
CA SER A 126 -4.55 -8.88 -0.08
C SER A 126 -3.19 -8.44 -0.63
N HIS A 127 -2.29 -7.98 0.23
CA HIS A 127 -0.92 -7.64 -0.17
C HIS A 127 -0.11 -8.88 -0.54
N MET A 128 -0.26 -10.00 0.19
CA MET A 128 0.36 -11.28 -0.17
C MET A 128 -0.15 -11.76 -1.53
N LEU A 129 -1.46 -11.70 -1.78
CA LEU A 129 -2.04 -12.07 -3.06
C LEU A 129 -1.50 -11.21 -4.20
N ALA A 130 -1.52 -9.88 -4.06
CA ALA A 130 -0.98 -8.97 -5.06
C ALA A 130 0.51 -9.27 -5.35
N LYS A 131 1.30 -9.52 -4.32
CA LYS A 131 2.72 -9.87 -4.43
C LYS A 131 2.95 -11.19 -5.17
N LEU A 132 2.24 -12.25 -4.77
CA LEU A 132 2.33 -13.57 -5.41
C LEU A 132 2.00 -13.50 -6.90
N LEU A 133 0.93 -12.77 -7.26
CA LEU A 133 0.48 -12.67 -8.64
C LEU A 133 1.39 -11.83 -9.54
N THR A 134 1.99 -10.75 -9.01
CA THR A 134 2.79 -9.79 -9.79
C THR A 134 4.28 -10.09 -9.84
N SER A 135 4.84 -10.74 -8.81
CA SER A 135 6.30 -10.92 -8.68
C SER A 135 6.80 -12.32 -9.01
N TYR A 136 5.91 -13.32 -9.06
CA TYR A 136 6.31 -14.72 -9.25
C TYR A 136 5.58 -15.34 -10.43
N ASP A 137 6.27 -15.50 -11.56
CA ASP A 137 5.67 -15.97 -12.81
C ASP A 137 5.29 -17.45 -12.78
N THR A 138 6.05 -18.26 -12.04
CA THR A 138 5.85 -19.70 -11.88
C THR A 138 4.97 -20.04 -10.68
N VAL A 139 4.25 -19.07 -10.12
CA VAL A 139 3.32 -19.31 -9.00
C VAL A 139 1.87 -19.23 -9.48
N VAL A 140 1.10 -20.25 -9.13
CA VAL A 140 -0.36 -20.29 -9.22
C VAL A 140 -0.92 -20.18 -7.82
N VAL A 141 -1.90 -19.31 -7.60
CA VAL A 141 -2.51 -19.07 -6.29
C VAL A 141 -3.95 -19.56 -6.28
N ILE A 142 -4.27 -20.44 -5.33
CA ILE A 142 -5.63 -20.85 -5.01
C ILE A 142 -6.08 -20.05 -3.78
N CYS A 143 -7.18 -19.32 -3.89
CA CYS A 143 -7.76 -18.58 -2.76
C CYS A 143 -9.08 -19.22 -2.31
N LEU A 144 -9.16 -19.53 -1.02
CA LEU A 144 -10.42 -19.91 -0.35
C LEU A 144 -11.09 -18.66 0.21
N VAL A 145 -12.26 -18.31 -0.31
CA VAL A 145 -13.03 -17.12 0.09
C VAL A 145 -14.46 -17.49 0.40
N ARG A 146 -15.02 -16.93 1.48
CA ARG A 146 -16.43 -17.16 1.84
C ARG A 146 -17.36 -16.41 0.88
N GLY A 147 -18.47 -17.02 0.47
CA GLY A 147 -19.41 -16.41 -0.48
C GLY A 147 -18.82 -16.27 -1.89
N ASP A 148 -19.17 -15.19 -2.59
CA ASP A 148 -18.65 -14.90 -3.94
C ASP A 148 -17.21 -14.36 -3.87
N PRO A 149 -16.19 -15.09 -4.35
CA PRO A 149 -14.80 -14.74 -4.15
C PRO A 149 -14.34 -13.46 -4.86
N LEU A 150 -14.68 -13.30 -6.15
CA LEU A 150 -14.07 -12.27 -7.00
C LEU A 150 -14.49 -10.85 -6.57
N PRO A 151 -15.79 -10.53 -6.38
CA PRO A 151 -16.20 -9.20 -5.94
C PRO A 151 -15.65 -8.84 -4.57
N ARG A 152 -15.55 -9.82 -3.66
CA ARG A 152 -14.97 -9.61 -2.33
C ARG A 152 -13.48 -9.28 -2.40
N LEU A 153 -12.73 -9.94 -3.28
CA LEU A 153 -11.32 -9.62 -3.49
C LEU A 153 -11.15 -8.25 -4.15
N HIS A 154 -11.99 -7.89 -5.13
CA HIS A 154 -11.98 -6.57 -5.76
C HIS A 154 -12.20 -5.46 -4.73
N ALA A 155 -13.27 -5.56 -3.94
CA ALA A 155 -13.57 -4.59 -2.88
C ALA A 155 -12.44 -4.52 -1.84
N SER A 156 -11.80 -5.66 -1.54
CA SER A 156 -10.66 -5.72 -0.63
C SER A 156 -9.43 -5.00 -1.19
N PHE A 157 -9.16 -5.14 -2.48
CA PHE A 157 -8.05 -4.48 -3.18
C PHE A 157 -8.29 -2.97 -3.30
N ASP A 158 -9.46 -2.56 -3.78
CA ASP A 158 -9.84 -1.15 -3.93
C ASP A 158 -9.74 -0.40 -2.60
N ARG A 159 -10.30 -0.98 -1.51
CA ARG A 159 -10.27 -0.36 -0.17
C ARG A 159 -8.84 -0.06 0.31
N ARG A 160 -7.85 -0.82 -0.17
CA ARG A 160 -6.44 -0.75 0.25
C ARG A 160 -5.55 -0.07 -0.79
N GLY A 161 -6.14 0.52 -1.83
CA GLY A 161 -5.40 1.19 -2.89
C GLY A 161 -4.54 0.25 -3.75
N LEU A 162 -4.81 -1.06 -3.71
CA LEU A 162 -4.27 -2.08 -4.61
C LEU A 162 -5.10 -2.12 -5.89
N ASP A 163 -4.48 -2.48 -7.01
CA ASP A 163 -5.15 -2.52 -8.31
C ASP A 163 -5.94 -3.82 -8.51
N PRO A 164 -7.29 -3.79 -8.58
CA PRO A 164 -8.10 -4.98 -8.83
C PRO A 164 -7.82 -5.64 -10.18
N ALA A 165 -7.30 -4.91 -11.18
CA ALA A 165 -6.99 -5.48 -12.49
C ALA A 165 -5.99 -6.65 -12.40
N ILE A 166 -5.12 -6.65 -11.38
CA ILE A 166 -4.21 -7.77 -11.08
C ILE A 166 -4.98 -9.08 -10.91
N LEU A 167 -6.15 -9.05 -10.29
CA LEU A 167 -6.98 -10.23 -10.04
C LEU A 167 -7.58 -10.75 -11.35
N ASP A 168 -8.13 -9.85 -12.17
CA ASP A 168 -8.73 -10.17 -13.46
C ASP A 168 -7.69 -10.75 -14.44
N GLU A 169 -6.54 -10.11 -14.56
CA GLU A 169 -5.45 -10.56 -15.41
C GLU A 169 -4.90 -11.91 -14.96
N ALA A 170 -4.68 -12.09 -13.65
CA ALA A 170 -4.22 -13.36 -13.10
C ALA A 170 -5.24 -14.48 -13.29
N SER A 171 -6.53 -14.20 -13.15
CA SER A 171 -7.60 -15.18 -13.38
C SER A 171 -7.63 -15.60 -14.85
N LYS A 172 -7.61 -14.63 -15.78
CA LYS A 172 -7.53 -14.89 -17.24
C LYS A 172 -6.27 -15.68 -17.63
N ALA A 173 -5.14 -15.40 -16.99
CA ALA A 173 -3.89 -16.09 -17.22
C ALA A 173 -3.80 -17.47 -16.51
N GLY A 174 -4.84 -17.89 -15.77
CA GLY A 174 -4.84 -19.14 -15.01
C GLY A 174 -3.93 -19.15 -13.77
N LYS A 175 -3.36 -18.00 -13.40
CA LYS A 175 -2.52 -17.83 -12.20
C LYS A 175 -3.32 -17.65 -10.91
N LEU A 176 -4.59 -17.22 -11.00
CA LEU A 176 -5.49 -17.10 -9.86
C LEU A 176 -6.66 -18.05 -10.01
N GLN A 177 -6.81 -18.96 -9.05
CA GLN A 177 -7.94 -19.88 -8.95
C GLN A 177 -8.74 -19.54 -7.69
N LEU A 178 -10.05 -19.37 -7.85
CA LEU A 178 -10.93 -18.94 -6.78
C LEU A 178 -11.85 -20.09 -6.38
N LEU A 179 -11.93 -20.36 -5.09
CA LEU A 179 -12.81 -21.37 -4.52
C LEU A 179 -13.65 -20.76 -3.41
N SER A 180 -14.96 -20.96 -3.52
CA SER A 180 -15.89 -20.65 -2.44
C SER A 180 -15.73 -21.66 -1.30
N THR A 181 -15.75 -21.17 -0.07
CA THR A 181 -15.77 -21.99 1.15
C THR A 181 -16.92 -21.54 2.06
N SER A 182 -17.63 -22.47 2.68
CA SER A 182 -18.59 -22.15 3.76
C SER A 182 -17.86 -21.72 5.03
N SER A 183 -16.93 -22.55 5.47
CA SER A 183 -16.02 -22.31 6.60
C SER A 183 -14.81 -23.23 6.50
N LEU A 184 -13.64 -22.75 6.89
CA LEU A 184 -12.43 -23.59 6.96
C LEU A 184 -12.52 -24.66 8.07
N ALA A 185 -13.41 -24.48 9.04
CA ALA A 185 -13.66 -25.44 10.11
C ALA A 185 -14.60 -26.58 9.67
N ASP A 186 -15.27 -26.43 8.52
CA ASP A 186 -16.15 -27.47 7.99
C ASP A 186 -15.32 -28.59 7.35
N LYS A 187 -15.96 -29.75 7.19
CA LYS A 187 -15.36 -30.89 6.47
C LYS A 187 -14.84 -30.41 5.11
N HIS A 188 -13.65 -30.90 4.74
CA HIS A 188 -12.99 -30.53 3.47
C HIS A 188 -12.78 -29.01 3.31
N LEU A 189 -12.53 -28.30 4.41
CA LEU A 189 -12.33 -26.84 4.43
C LEU A 189 -13.54 -26.06 3.89
N GLY A 190 -14.74 -26.64 3.97
CA GLY A 190 -15.98 -26.05 3.46
C GLY A 190 -16.06 -26.00 1.93
N THR A 191 -15.27 -26.83 1.24
CA THR A 191 -15.29 -26.98 -0.23
C THR A 191 -15.98 -28.26 -0.67
N THR A 192 -16.18 -28.42 -1.98
CA THR A 192 -16.69 -29.69 -2.53
C THR A 192 -15.65 -30.80 -2.36
N ALA A 193 -16.08 -32.07 -2.34
CA ALA A 193 -15.15 -33.20 -2.27
C ALA A 193 -14.18 -33.24 -3.47
N ALA A 194 -14.64 -32.82 -4.65
CA ALA A 194 -13.81 -32.74 -5.86
C ALA A 194 -12.74 -31.65 -5.75
N ASP A 195 -13.11 -30.46 -5.23
CA ASP A 195 -12.13 -29.38 -5.01
C ASP A 195 -11.11 -29.77 -3.95
N TYR A 196 -11.54 -30.39 -2.85
CA TYR A 196 -10.62 -30.85 -1.81
C TYR A 196 -9.65 -31.92 -2.31
N ALA A 197 -10.12 -32.88 -3.12
CA ALA A 197 -9.24 -33.86 -3.78
C ALA A 197 -8.20 -33.17 -4.69
N ARG A 198 -8.61 -32.14 -5.43
CA ARG A 198 -7.70 -31.32 -6.24
C ARG A 198 -6.69 -30.56 -5.39
N LEU A 199 -7.09 -30.04 -4.23
CA LEU A 199 -6.16 -29.39 -3.30
C LEU A 199 -5.09 -30.39 -2.80
N LEU A 200 -5.48 -31.60 -2.41
CA LEU A 200 -4.56 -32.66 -1.99
C LEU A 200 -3.58 -33.06 -3.09
N GLU A 201 -3.99 -33.03 -4.35
CA GLU A 201 -3.14 -33.39 -5.48
C GLU A 201 -2.16 -32.27 -5.88
N THR A 202 -2.58 -31.01 -5.79
CA THR A 202 -1.90 -29.90 -6.50
C THR A 202 -1.15 -28.92 -5.62
N VAL A 203 -1.52 -28.75 -4.35
CA VAL A 203 -0.94 -27.70 -3.48
C VAL A 203 0.49 -28.05 -3.06
N ASP A 204 1.41 -27.09 -3.16
CA ASP A 204 2.80 -27.20 -2.72
C ASP A 204 3.07 -26.39 -1.44
N ILE A 205 2.32 -25.31 -1.25
CA ILE A 205 2.52 -24.36 -0.15
C ILE A 205 1.15 -23.90 0.35
N VAL A 206 0.91 -24.02 1.64
CA VAL A 206 -0.24 -23.42 2.33
C VAL A 206 0.26 -22.18 3.09
N ILE A 207 -0.30 -21.02 2.78
CA ILE A 207 -0.14 -19.79 3.57
C ILE A 207 -1.46 -19.55 4.32
N HIS A 208 -1.43 -19.83 5.62
CA HIS A 208 -2.59 -19.70 6.49
C HIS A 208 -2.57 -18.38 7.26
N SER A 209 -3.36 -17.41 6.76
CA SER A 209 -3.54 -16.10 7.39
C SER A 209 -5.00 -15.75 7.71
N ALA A 210 -5.96 -16.57 7.27
CA ALA A 210 -7.35 -16.44 7.72
C ALA A 210 -7.43 -16.71 9.23
N TRP A 211 -7.82 -15.70 10.00
CA TRP A 211 -8.09 -15.84 11.42
C TRP A 211 -9.07 -14.78 11.87
N ARG A 212 -9.97 -15.11 12.79
CA ARG A 212 -10.89 -14.12 13.38
C ARG A 212 -10.15 -13.22 14.37
N LEU A 213 -10.09 -11.92 14.07
CA LEU A 213 -9.52 -10.93 14.98
C LEU A 213 -10.61 -10.38 15.91
N ASP A 214 -10.77 -10.98 17.08
CA ASP A 214 -11.70 -10.51 18.11
C ASP A 214 -11.14 -10.75 19.52
N PHE A 215 -10.75 -9.67 20.20
CA PHE A 215 -10.08 -9.76 21.50
C PHE A 215 -11.06 -9.95 22.68
N ASN A 216 -12.36 -9.87 22.44
CA ASN A 216 -13.39 -10.00 23.47
C ASN A 216 -13.88 -11.44 23.66
N ILE A 217 -13.55 -12.34 22.73
CA ILE A 217 -13.96 -13.74 22.77
C ILE A 217 -13.03 -14.53 23.73
N PRO A 218 -13.57 -15.37 24.63
CA PRO A 218 -12.76 -16.27 25.47
C PRO A 218 -12.01 -17.32 24.61
N LEU A 219 -10.99 -17.97 25.19
CA LEU A 219 -10.18 -18.96 24.49
C LEU A 219 -11.03 -20.10 23.88
N SER A 220 -11.98 -20.64 24.63
CA SER A 220 -12.94 -21.64 24.17
C SER A 220 -13.72 -21.24 22.90
N GLY A 221 -13.95 -19.95 22.67
CA GLY A 221 -14.64 -19.45 21.48
C GLY A 221 -13.83 -19.58 20.19
N PHE A 222 -12.52 -19.85 20.26
CA PHE A 222 -11.61 -20.02 19.12
C PHE A 222 -11.43 -21.47 18.67
N LYS A 223 -12.17 -22.44 19.25
CA LYS A 223 -12.08 -23.86 18.85
C LYS A 223 -12.25 -24.08 17.34
N ALA A 224 -13.14 -23.34 16.69
CA ALA A 224 -13.33 -23.42 15.24
C ALA A 224 -12.10 -22.91 14.45
N ASP A 225 -11.46 -21.84 14.91
CA ASP A 225 -10.25 -21.28 14.28
C ASP A 225 -9.06 -22.27 14.44
N ILE A 226 -8.89 -22.86 15.64
CA ILE A 226 -7.88 -23.89 15.92
C ILE A 226 -8.13 -25.15 15.07
N GLY A 227 -9.39 -25.60 15.01
CA GLY A 227 -9.81 -26.74 14.19
C GLY A 227 -9.57 -26.51 12.69
N ALA A 228 -9.85 -25.32 12.17
CA ALA A 228 -9.55 -24.95 10.79
C ALA A 228 -8.05 -25.05 10.47
N THR A 229 -7.18 -24.57 11.38
CA THR A 229 -5.72 -24.71 11.22
C THR A 229 -5.28 -26.17 11.28
N ARG A 230 -5.90 -26.98 12.15
CA ARG A 230 -5.69 -28.43 12.19
C ARG A 230 -6.05 -29.10 10.86
N SER A 231 -7.19 -28.75 10.26
CA SER A 231 -7.59 -29.29 8.94
C SER A 231 -6.65 -28.91 7.81
N LEU A 232 -6.04 -27.72 7.86
CA LEU A 232 -4.98 -27.34 6.91
C LEU A 232 -3.69 -28.13 7.14
N ALA A 233 -3.33 -28.43 8.39
CA ALA A 233 -2.21 -29.33 8.68
C ALA A 233 -2.48 -30.76 8.17
N GLU A 234 -3.72 -31.23 8.27
CA GLU A 234 -4.14 -32.51 7.70
C GLU A 234 -3.99 -32.53 6.17
N LEU A 235 -4.39 -31.46 5.48
CA LEU A 235 -4.14 -31.30 4.05
C LEU A 235 -2.65 -31.38 3.71
N CYS A 236 -1.78 -30.77 4.51
CA CYS A 236 -0.32 -30.85 4.32
C CYS A 236 0.24 -32.27 4.57
N ALA A 237 -0.28 -32.98 5.58
CA ALA A 237 0.14 -34.34 5.91
C ALA A 237 -0.35 -35.38 4.89
N CYS A 238 -1.51 -35.16 4.28
CA CYS A 238 -2.13 -36.09 3.33
C CYS A 238 -1.88 -35.71 1.86
N GLY A 239 -1.38 -34.50 1.59
CA GLY A 239 -1.19 -33.98 0.23
C GLY A 239 -0.09 -34.73 -0.52
N ALA A 240 -0.35 -35.04 -1.80
CA ALA A 240 0.55 -35.81 -2.66
C ALA A 240 1.94 -35.15 -2.86
N ARG A 241 2.01 -33.83 -2.69
CA ARG A 241 3.22 -33.01 -2.88
C ARG A 241 3.88 -32.60 -1.55
N ARG A 242 3.38 -33.12 -0.41
CA ARG A 242 3.78 -32.75 0.95
C ARG A 242 3.86 -31.24 1.17
N PRO A 243 2.72 -30.53 1.03
CA PRO A 243 2.74 -29.08 1.09
C PRO A 243 3.34 -28.55 2.39
N SER A 244 4.09 -27.46 2.30
CA SER A 244 4.54 -26.74 3.49
C SER A 244 3.39 -25.96 4.12
N LEU A 245 3.30 -25.95 5.46
CA LEU A 245 2.35 -25.13 6.20
C LEU A 245 3.04 -23.88 6.75
N ASN A 246 2.57 -22.70 6.34
CA ASN A 246 3.09 -21.40 6.74
C ASN A 246 1.98 -20.68 7.52
N PHE A 247 2.02 -20.72 8.85
CA PHE A 247 0.98 -20.17 9.72
C PHE A 247 1.35 -18.79 10.24
N THR A 248 0.52 -17.78 9.98
CA THR A 248 0.69 -16.45 10.58
C THR A 248 0.12 -16.44 12.00
N THR A 249 1.01 -16.39 12.98
CA THR A 249 0.71 -16.12 14.39
C THR A 249 0.98 -14.64 14.69
N SER A 250 0.96 -14.23 15.96
CA SER A 250 0.97 -12.83 16.35
C SER A 250 1.95 -12.56 17.49
N ILE A 251 2.53 -11.36 17.52
CA ILE A 251 3.27 -10.83 18.67
C ILE A 251 2.51 -10.95 19.98
N SER A 252 1.18 -11.00 19.98
CA SER A 252 0.40 -11.22 21.20
C SER A 252 0.73 -12.53 21.93
N THR A 253 1.37 -13.51 21.28
CA THR A 253 1.75 -14.79 21.90
C THR A 253 3.02 -14.70 22.76
N THR A 254 3.72 -13.55 22.77
CA THR A 254 5.09 -13.45 23.30
C THR A 254 5.31 -12.28 24.27
N PHE A 255 4.26 -11.63 24.75
CA PHE A 255 4.36 -10.44 25.61
C PHE A 255 5.00 -10.69 26.99
N GLY A 256 4.84 -11.89 27.55
CA GLY A 256 5.41 -12.25 28.85
C GLY A 256 6.70 -13.06 28.76
N VAL A 257 7.32 -13.10 27.58
CA VAL A 257 8.62 -13.76 27.36
C VAL A 257 9.69 -12.99 28.13
N PRO A 258 10.51 -13.66 28.96
CA PRO A 258 11.47 -12.97 29.85
C PRO A 258 12.67 -12.39 29.10
N GLU A 259 13.01 -12.92 27.93
CA GLU A 259 14.09 -12.43 27.09
C GLU A 259 13.86 -10.98 26.62
N GLU A 260 14.94 -10.20 26.47
CA GLU A 260 14.88 -8.80 26.01
C GLU A 260 14.33 -8.69 24.58
N LEU A 261 14.78 -9.60 23.71
CA LEU A 261 14.26 -9.82 22.38
C LEU A 261 13.67 -11.23 22.30
N VAL A 262 12.44 -11.34 21.79
CA VAL A 262 11.77 -12.63 21.60
C VAL A 262 12.52 -13.42 20.53
N PRO A 263 12.99 -14.65 20.81
CA PRO A 263 13.84 -15.38 19.90
C PRO A 263 13.07 -16.06 18.75
N GLU A 264 13.78 -16.31 17.64
CA GLU A 264 13.27 -16.98 16.43
C GLU A 264 13.28 -18.51 16.56
N ARG A 265 12.68 -19.02 17.65
CA ARG A 265 12.59 -20.45 17.96
C ARG A 265 11.24 -20.80 18.59
N PRO A 266 10.86 -22.09 18.60
CA PRO A 266 9.73 -22.56 19.41
C PRO A 266 9.91 -22.13 20.87
N LEU A 267 8.81 -21.66 21.47
CA LEU A 267 8.73 -21.30 22.88
C LEU A 267 8.01 -22.42 23.63
N GLU A 268 8.04 -22.40 24.96
CA GLU A 268 7.22 -23.29 25.78
C GLU A 268 5.74 -22.86 25.73
N PRO A 269 4.77 -23.78 25.88
CA PRO A 269 3.33 -23.51 25.78
C PRO A 269 2.76 -22.78 27.01
N LEU A 270 3.48 -21.79 27.54
CA LEU A 270 3.10 -21.14 28.79
C LEU A 270 2.12 -19.99 28.52
N ALA A 271 0.93 -20.05 29.13
CA ALA A 271 -0.09 -19.02 29.03
C ALA A 271 0.43 -17.63 29.45
N LYS A 272 1.38 -17.59 30.39
CA LYS A 272 2.03 -16.35 30.85
C LYS A 272 2.86 -15.65 29.77
N TYR A 273 3.28 -16.34 28.70
CA TYR A 273 4.01 -15.71 27.60
C TYR A 273 3.09 -14.91 26.68
N ALA A 274 1.80 -15.20 26.64
CA ALA A 274 0.84 -14.48 25.83
C ALA A 274 0.13 -13.35 26.58
N LEU A 275 -0.49 -12.44 25.84
CA LEU A 275 -1.55 -11.62 26.38
C LEU A 275 -2.66 -12.49 26.97
N SER A 276 -3.29 -12.00 28.02
CA SER A 276 -4.36 -12.69 28.76
C SER A 276 -5.66 -12.93 27.98
N GLN A 277 -5.75 -12.42 26.75
CA GLN A 277 -6.94 -12.43 25.90
C GLN A 277 -7.07 -13.77 25.17
N GLY A 278 -8.31 -14.22 24.92
CA GLY A 278 -8.57 -15.51 24.27
C GLY A 278 -7.91 -15.65 22.90
N TYR A 279 -7.86 -14.57 22.11
CA TYR A 279 -7.17 -14.54 20.81
C TYR A 279 -5.68 -14.93 20.92
N ALA A 280 -4.96 -14.36 21.89
CA ALA A 280 -3.53 -14.58 22.04
C ALA A 280 -3.24 -16.00 22.53
N LEU A 281 -4.02 -16.49 23.49
CA LEU A 281 -3.93 -17.87 23.97
C LEU A 281 -4.29 -18.88 22.86
N ALA A 282 -5.28 -18.59 22.02
CA ALA A 282 -5.67 -19.48 20.92
C ALA A 282 -4.54 -19.62 19.88
N LYS A 283 -3.80 -18.54 19.61
CA LYS A 283 -2.61 -18.58 18.76
C LYS A 283 -1.48 -19.41 19.39
N VAL A 284 -1.26 -19.34 20.70
CA VAL A 284 -0.33 -20.23 21.42
C VAL A 284 -0.76 -21.69 21.29
N VAL A 285 -2.02 -22.00 21.59
CA VAL A 285 -2.59 -23.35 21.45
C VAL A 285 -2.35 -23.88 20.03
N THR A 286 -2.54 -23.03 19.03
CA THR A 286 -2.39 -23.41 17.62
C THR A 286 -0.93 -23.66 17.24
N GLU A 287 0.02 -22.81 17.65
CA GLU A 287 1.47 -23.05 17.45
C GLU A 287 1.87 -24.42 17.98
N HIS A 288 1.46 -24.74 19.21
CA HIS A 288 1.80 -26.01 19.86
C HIS A 288 1.06 -27.22 19.30
N THR A 289 -0.17 -27.04 18.88
CA THR A 289 -0.92 -28.05 18.14
C THR A 289 -0.18 -28.42 16.86
N LEU A 290 0.27 -27.43 16.10
CA LEU A 290 1.03 -27.66 14.86
C LEU A 290 2.37 -28.34 15.11
N TYR A 291 3.11 -27.97 16.17
CA TYR A 291 4.35 -28.68 16.53
C TYR A 291 4.08 -30.16 16.84
N ARG A 292 3.05 -30.46 17.65
CA ARG A 292 2.70 -31.84 18.00
C ARG A 292 2.25 -32.65 16.79
N LEU A 293 1.40 -32.07 15.93
CA LEU A 293 0.95 -32.74 14.69
C LEU A 293 2.09 -32.99 13.72
N HIS A 294 3.01 -32.03 13.57
CA HIS A 294 4.21 -32.20 12.75
C HIS A 294 5.07 -33.39 13.25
N THR A 295 5.29 -33.48 14.56
CA THR A 295 6.09 -34.57 15.15
C THR A 295 5.38 -35.92 15.11
N ALA A 296 4.06 -35.95 15.29
CA ALA A 296 3.29 -37.19 15.35
C ALA A 296 2.88 -37.76 13.99
N ALA A 297 2.92 -36.95 12.92
CA ALA A 297 2.52 -37.39 11.60
C ALA A 297 3.46 -38.48 11.05
N HIS A 298 2.88 -39.58 10.56
CA HIS A 298 3.64 -40.63 9.86
C HIS A 298 4.42 -40.10 8.65
N GLN A 299 3.87 -39.07 7.99
CA GLN A 299 4.58 -38.24 7.03
C GLN A 299 4.62 -36.80 7.54
N SER A 300 5.78 -36.35 8.00
CA SER A 300 5.95 -34.96 8.41
C SER A 300 5.80 -34.02 7.21
N PHE A 301 5.28 -32.82 7.48
CA PHE A 301 5.16 -31.73 6.52
C PHE A 301 6.02 -30.54 6.99
N PRO A 302 6.70 -29.79 6.10
CA PRO A 302 7.46 -28.62 6.52
C PRO A 302 6.56 -27.59 7.20
N LEU A 303 6.92 -27.14 8.40
CA LEU A 303 6.13 -26.23 9.22
C LEU A 303 6.89 -24.93 9.45
N ARG A 304 6.25 -23.80 9.16
CA ARG A 304 6.78 -22.46 9.40
C ARG A 304 5.79 -21.65 10.21
N ILE A 305 6.23 -21.18 11.37
CA ILE A 305 5.47 -20.29 12.24
C ILE A 305 5.96 -18.87 12.02
N LEU A 306 5.06 -18.01 11.53
CA LEU A 306 5.34 -16.63 11.15
C LEU A 306 4.75 -15.69 12.21
N ARG A 307 5.54 -15.31 13.22
CA ARG A 307 5.14 -14.39 14.29
C ARG A 307 5.10 -12.97 13.75
N VAL A 308 3.90 -12.46 13.46
CA VAL A 308 3.71 -11.12 12.90
C VAL A 308 3.65 -10.08 14.02
N GLY A 309 4.52 -9.07 13.94
CA GLY A 309 4.55 -7.88 14.78
C GLY A 309 3.33 -6.99 14.57
N GLN A 310 3.35 -5.80 15.17
CA GLN A 310 2.30 -4.80 14.92
C GLN A 310 2.40 -4.31 13.48
N LEU A 311 1.39 -4.63 12.66
CA LEU A 311 1.24 -4.08 11.32
C LEU A 311 0.96 -2.58 11.38
N CYS A 312 1.50 -1.82 10.44
CA CYS A 312 1.12 -0.43 10.19
C CYS A 312 0.78 -0.19 8.72
N GLY A 313 0.44 1.06 8.41
CA GLY A 313 0.07 1.48 7.05
C GLY A 313 1.16 1.15 6.04
N ASP A 314 0.77 0.64 4.87
CA ASP A 314 1.69 0.23 3.82
C ASP A 314 2.57 1.39 3.34
N THR A 315 3.72 1.08 2.75
CA THR A 315 4.73 2.10 2.38
C THR A 315 4.30 3.05 1.27
N LEU A 316 3.22 2.75 0.53
CA LEU A 316 2.77 3.52 -0.63
C LEU A 316 1.53 4.36 -0.35
N THR A 317 0.49 3.76 0.22
CA THR A 317 -0.81 4.42 0.46
C THR A 317 -0.98 4.85 1.91
N GLY A 318 -0.23 4.22 2.83
CA GLY A 318 -0.35 4.44 4.27
C GLY A 318 -1.64 3.89 4.86
N PHE A 319 -2.41 3.09 4.12
CA PHE A 319 -3.71 2.59 4.56
C PHE A 319 -3.54 1.79 5.85
N TRP A 320 -4.13 2.29 6.93
CA TRP A 320 -4.13 1.65 8.23
C TRP A 320 -5.53 1.77 8.83
N SER A 321 -6.09 0.65 9.29
CA SER A 321 -7.43 0.62 9.87
C SER A 321 -7.54 1.57 11.06
N THR A 322 -8.41 2.58 10.95
CA THR A 322 -8.71 3.54 12.02
C THR A 322 -9.45 2.91 13.21
N ASP A 323 -9.83 1.63 13.10
CA ASP A 323 -10.42 0.83 14.15
C ASP A 323 -9.38 0.09 15.02
N GLU A 324 -8.09 0.32 14.79
CA GLU A 324 -7.00 -0.23 15.60
C GLU A 324 -6.48 0.77 16.67
N MET A 325 -5.91 0.23 17.76
CA MET A 325 -5.46 1.03 18.90
C MET A 325 -4.42 2.10 18.53
N ALA A 326 -3.40 1.75 17.74
CA ALA A 326 -2.34 2.69 17.40
C ALA A 326 -2.86 3.89 16.57
N PRO A 327 -3.63 3.69 15.49
CA PRO A 327 -4.31 4.78 14.79
C PRO A 327 -5.24 5.61 15.68
N MET A 328 -6.03 4.99 16.56
CA MET A 328 -6.89 5.74 17.49
C MET A 328 -6.08 6.62 18.46
N LEU A 329 -4.97 6.10 19.00
CA LEU A 329 -4.07 6.85 19.88
C LEU A 329 -3.49 8.06 19.14
N LEU A 330 -2.91 7.83 17.96
CA LEU A 330 -2.31 8.89 17.15
C LEU A 330 -3.35 9.95 16.73
N ALA A 331 -4.53 9.52 16.26
CA ALA A 331 -5.62 10.42 15.87
C ALA A 331 -6.14 11.29 17.02
N SER A 332 -5.99 10.84 18.27
CA SER A 332 -6.43 11.59 19.46
C SER A 332 -5.48 12.70 19.91
N ILE A 333 -4.22 12.70 19.42
CA ILE A 333 -3.18 13.65 19.80
C ILE A 333 -3.64 15.12 19.69
N PRO A 334 -4.27 15.57 18.58
CA PRO A 334 -4.66 16.98 18.43
C PRO A 334 -5.69 17.45 19.46
N ALA A 335 -6.59 16.56 19.88
CA ALA A 335 -7.66 16.84 20.82
C ALA A 335 -7.18 16.73 22.28
N LEU A 336 -6.49 15.64 22.61
CA LEU A 336 -6.10 15.34 23.99
C LEU A 336 -4.82 16.04 24.42
N ARG A 337 -3.93 16.36 23.46
CA ARG A 337 -2.57 16.89 23.72
C ARG A 337 -1.78 16.05 24.72
N ALA A 338 -2.09 14.76 24.80
CA ALA A 338 -1.50 13.82 25.71
C ALA A 338 -1.55 12.41 25.13
N VAL A 339 -0.58 11.59 25.54
CA VAL A 339 -0.46 10.17 25.20
C VAL A 339 -0.01 9.39 26.45
N PRO A 340 -0.29 8.08 26.54
CA PRO A 340 0.23 7.24 27.61
C PRO A 340 1.75 7.08 27.49
N ARG A 341 2.46 7.21 28.61
CA ARG A 341 3.93 7.15 28.69
C ARG A 341 4.44 5.71 28.56
N GLU A 342 3.78 4.76 29.19
CA GLU A 342 4.25 3.37 29.36
C GLU A 342 4.07 2.52 28.09
N MET A 343 3.88 3.12 26.92
CA MET A 343 3.78 2.39 25.66
C MET A 343 5.16 1.86 25.21
N PRO A 344 5.22 0.69 24.57
CA PRO A 344 6.46 0.19 24.00
C PRO A 344 7.01 1.09 22.90
N ASP A 345 8.33 1.01 22.75
CA ASP A 345 9.00 1.50 21.56
C ASP A 345 8.51 0.75 20.30
N VAL A 346 8.56 1.47 19.19
CA VAL A 346 7.86 1.15 17.96
C VAL A 346 8.76 0.34 17.02
N SER A 347 8.37 -0.91 16.80
CA SER A 347 8.89 -1.81 15.76
C SER A 347 7.82 -2.16 14.72
N TRP A 348 6.90 -1.22 14.45
CA TRP A 348 5.77 -1.46 13.53
C TRP A 348 6.26 -1.78 12.12
N ILE A 349 5.73 -2.86 11.54
CA ILE A 349 6.10 -3.33 10.21
C ILE A 349 5.02 -2.91 9.18
N PRO A 350 5.39 -2.26 8.07
CA PRO A 350 4.44 -1.93 7.01
C PRO A 350 3.78 -3.18 6.44
N THR A 351 2.47 -3.11 6.16
CA THR A 351 1.68 -4.28 5.75
C THR A 351 2.20 -4.92 4.46
N ASP A 352 2.60 -4.11 3.47
CA ASP A 352 3.19 -4.55 2.21
C ASP A 352 4.56 -5.22 2.41
N VAL A 353 5.42 -4.63 3.25
CA VAL A 353 6.73 -5.22 3.60
C VAL A 353 6.56 -6.57 4.30
N CYS A 354 5.64 -6.66 5.27
CA CYS A 354 5.32 -7.91 5.95
C CYS A 354 4.80 -8.97 4.97
N ALA A 355 3.88 -8.60 4.08
CA ALA A 355 3.35 -9.49 3.06
C ALA A 355 4.44 -10.02 2.12
N HIS A 356 5.36 -9.14 1.68
CA HIS A 356 6.48 -9.54 0.85
C HIS A 356 7.41 -10.52 1.58
N ALA A 357 7.75 -10.24 2.83
CA ALA A 357 8.58 -11.12 3.65
C ALA A 357 7.92 -12.50 3.84
N VAL A 358 6.62 -12.56 4.11
CA VAL A 358 5.89 -13.84 4.19
C VAL A 358 5.98 -14.64 2.89
N CYS A 359 5.80 -13.98 1.73
CA CYS A 359 5.91 -14.66 0.43
C CYS A 359 7.34 -15.18 0.17
N GLU A 360 8.35 -14.37 0.46
CA GLU A 360 9.76 -14.75 0.32
C GLU A 360 10.10 -15.96 1.20
N LEU A 361 9.70 -15.94 2.47
CA LEU A 361 9.96 -17.04 3.41
C LEU A 361 9.19 -18.32 3.03
N ALA A 362 7.95 -18.19 2.56
CA ALA A 362 7.14 -19.34 2.18
C ALA A 362 7.68 -20.05 0.92
N LEU A 363 8.17 -19.27 -0.06
CA LEU A 363 8.73 -19.77 -1.32
C LEU A 363 10.20 -20.19 -1.21
N HIS A 364 10.91 -19.78 -0.16
CA HIS A 364 12.28 -20.21 0.08
C HIS A 364 12.33 -21.68 0.50
N ALA A 365 13.31 -22.43 -0.02
CA ALA A 365 13.59 -23.78 0.42
C ALA A 365 14.37 -23.73 1.74
N HIS A 366 13.89 -24.44 2.76
CA HIS A 366 14.54 -24.48 4.08
C HIS A 366 15.04 -25.89 4.36
N ALA A 367 16.24 -25.99 4.95
CA ALA A 367 16.81 -27.28 5.33
C ALA A 367 16.08 -27.87 6.54
N GLU A 368 15.66 -27.03 7.49
CA GLU A 368 14.99 -27.48 8.70
C GLU A 368 13.49 -27.73 8.45
N PRO A 369 12.93 -28.83 8.99
CA PRO A 369 11.53 -29.16 8.82
C PRO A 369 10.60 -28.25 9.63
N VAL A 370 11.09 -27.62 10.69
CA VAL A 370 10.35 -26.63 11.50
C VAL A 370 11.17 -25.36 11.62
N ARG A 371 10.54 -24.22 11.30
CA ARG A 371 11.14 -22.88 11.46
C ARG A 371 10.17 -21.91 12.11
N VAL A 372 10.71 -21.01 12.92
CA VAL A 372 9.98 -19.87 13.49
C VAL A 372 10.63 -18.60 12.98
N PHE A 373 9.81 -17.69 12.45
CA PHE A 373 10.26 -16.41 11.92
C PHE A 373 9.53 -15.30 12.62
N ASN A 374 10.26 -14.28 13.05
CA ASN A 374 9.69 -13.08 13.63
C ASN A 374 9.67 -11.96 12.59
N LEU A 375 8.49 -11.39 12.36
CA LEU A 375 8.24 -10.35 11.35
C LEU A 375 7.90 -9.04 12.04
N ALA A 376 8.93 -8.26 12.38
CA ALA A 376 8.80 -6.90 12.91
C ALA A 376 9.84 -5.98 12.26
N ASN A 377 9.65 -4.67 12.37
CA ASN A 377 10.62 -3.72 11.83
C ASN A 377 11.99 -3.92 12.50
N PRO A 378 13.08 -4.12 11.74
CA PRO A 378 14.41 -4.25 12.32
C PRO A 378 14.90 -2.98 13.03
N THR A 379 14.28 -1.83 12.76
CA THR A 379 14.59 -0.57 13.43
C THR A 379 13.52 -0.25 14.46
N ILE A 380 13.94 -0.06 15.71
CA ILE A 380 13.09 0.34 16.82
C ILE A 380 13.17 1.86 16.98
N THR A 381 12.01 2.53 17.00
CA THR A 381 11.91 3.98 17.21
C THR A 381 11.18 4.26 18.52
N SER A 382 11.66 5.23 19.31
CA SER A 382 11.03 5.48 20.61
C SER A 382 9.60 5.99 20.49
N TRP A 383 8.72 5.53 21.37
CA TRP A 383 7.31 5.98 21.38
C TRP A 383 7.16 7.50 21.46
N PRO A 384 7.92 8.24 22.31
CA PRO A 384 7.87 9.70 22.33
C PRO A 384 8.28 10.36 21.01
N ALA A 385 9.25 9.80 20.27
CA ALA A 385 9.66 10.34 18.98
C ALA A 385 8.57 10.20 17.92
N VAL A 386 7.90 9.03 17.88
CA VAL A 386 6.74 8.80 16.99
C VAL A 386 5.61 9.77 17.31
N CYS A 387 5.29 9.97 18.60
CA CYS A 387 4.27 10.91 19.04
C CYS A 387 4.61 12.37 18.68
N ALA A 388 5.87 12.78 18.83
CA ALA A 388 6.33 14.12 18.48
C ALA A 388 6.22 14.36 16.96
N ALA A 389 6.61 13.38 16.14
CA ALA A 389 6.48 13.45 14.69
C ALA A 389 5.00 13.52 14.24
N ALA A 390 4.13 12.70 14.86
CA ALA A 390 2.70 12.75 14.60
C ALA A 390 2.09 14.10 14.99
N ALA A 391 2.45 14.65 16.15
CA ALA A 391 1.98 15.96 16.60
C ALA A 391 2.42 17.09 15.65
N HIS A 392 3.67 17.05 15.18
CA HIS A 392 4.18 17.97 14.18
C HIS A 392 3.39 17.88 12.86
N ALA A 393 3.12 16.67 12.37
CA ALA A 393 2.32 16.45 11.18
C ALA A 393 0.87 16.95 11.31
N ALA A 394 0.31 16.85 12.51
CA ALA A 394 -1.00 17.37 12.86
C ALA A 394 -1.01 18.87 13.23
N GLN A 395 0.12 19.57 13.05
CA GLN A 395 0.27 21.01 13.31
C GLN A 395 -0.05 21.40 14.75
N CYS A 396 0.43 20.60 15.70
CA CYS A 396 0.04 20.68 17.09
C CYS A 396 1.28 20.50 18.00
N PRO A 397 1.42 21.23 19.14
CA PRO A 397 2.48 21.00 20.11
C PRO A 397 2.69 19.52 20.50
N PRO A 398 3.93 19.11 20.82
CA PRO A 398 4.22 17.76 21.31
C PRO A 398 3.31 17.38 22.49
N PRO A 399 2.72 16.18 22.51
CA PRO A 399 1.79 15.78 23.53
C PRO A 399 2.50 15.49 24.86
N ALA A 400 1.81 15.76 25.96
CA ALA A 400 2.26 15.37 27.30
C ALA A 400 2.29 13.83 27.43
N GLN A 401 3.38 13.31 27.98
CA GLN A 401 3.55 11.89 28.28
C GLN A 401 3.01 11.59 29.69
N LEU A 402 1.74 11.20 29.77
CA LEU A 402 1.05 10.96 31.03
C LEU A 402 1.22 9.50 31.48
N PRO A 403 1.41 9.24 32.79
CA PRO A 403 1.25 7.89 33.32
C PRO A 403 -0.09 7.28 32.89
N PHE A 404 -0.11 6.00 32.54
CA PHE A 404 -1.26 5.34 31.93
C PHE A 404 -2.56 5.58 32.71
N ALA A 405 -2.54 5.42 34.03
CA ALA A 405 -3.72 5.69 34.88
C ALA A 405 -4.19 7.16 34.84
N GLN A 406 -3.29 8.13 34.66
CA GLN A 406 -3.64 9.54 34.45
C GLN A 406 -4.23 9.77 33.06
N TYR A 407 -3.68 9.13 32.03
CA TYR A 407 -4.21 9.17 30.67
C TYR A 407 -5.64 8.62 30.60
N VAL A 408 -5.92 7.52 31.31
CA VAL A 408 -7.28 6.95 31.41
C VAL A 408 -8.26 7.93 32.05
N ARG A 409 -7.88 8.60 33.15
CA ARG A 409 -8.72 9.64 33.77
C ARG A 409 -9.00 10.82 32.84
N LEU A 410 -8.01 11.23 32.04
CA LEU A 410 -8.20 12.25 31.01
C LEU A 410 -9.24 11.80 29.97
N LEU A 411 -9.15 10.57 29.47
CA LEU A 411 -10.16 10.02 28.57
C LEU A 411 -11.57 10.01 29.20
N GLU A 412 -11.70 9.60 30.47
CA GLU A 412 -12.99 9.61 31.19
C GLU A 412 -13.61 11.00 31.23
N SER A 413 -12.82 12.03 31.55
CA SER A 413 -13.27 13.42 31.60
C SER A 413 -13.73 13.97 30.25
N ARG A 414 -13.27 13.37 29.14
CA ARG A 414 -13.61 13.79 27.76
C ARG A 414 -14.73 12.97 27.14
N HIS A 415 -15.08 11.83 27.75
CA HIS A 415 -16.05 10.87 27.21
C HIS A 415 -17.43 11.49 26.90
N ALA A 416 -17.83 12.52 27.65
CA ALA A 416 -19.11 13.21 27.45
C ALA A 416 -19.06 14.39 26.46
N ALA A 417 -17.86 14.83 26.04
CA ALA A 417 -17.67 16.12 25.38
C ALA A 417 -17.25 16.04 23.90
N GLU A 418 -16.56 14.96 23.48
CA GLU A 418 -15.99 14.84 22.14
C GLU A 418 -16.06 13.40 21.61
N PRO A 419 -16.49 13.16 20.35
CA PRO A 419 -16.54 11.82 19.77
C PRO A 419 -15.15 11.38 19.29
N LEU A 420 -14.22 11.14 20.22
CA LEU A 420 -12.88 10.67 19.90
C LEU A 420 -12.87 9.14 19.70
N PRO A 421 -12.31 8.61 18.58
CA PRO A 421 -12.26 7.17 18.33
C PRO A 421 -11.64 6.35 19.48
N ILE A 422 -10.62 6.90 20.15
CA ILE A 422 -9.91 6.28 21.27
C ILE A 422 -10.80 5.97 22.48
N LEU A 423 -11.94 6.66 22.64
CA LEU A 423 -12.89 6.42 23.73
C LEU A 423 -13.52 5.02 23.66
N ARG A 424 -13.54 4.40 22.47
CA ARG A 424 -13.96 3.00 22.30
C ARG A 424 -13.10 2.02 23.09
N LEU A 425 -11.84 2.39 23.37
CA LEU A 425 -10.90 1.58 24.17
C LEU A 425 -10.93 1.92 25.67
N LEU A 426 -11.72 2.91 26.09
CA LEU A 426 -11.78 3.33 27.49
C LEU A 426 -12.16 2.18 28.45
N PRO A 427 -13.18 1.33 28.17
CA PRO A 427 -13.49 0.20 29.06
C PRO A 427 -12.30 -0.75 29.24
N TYR A 428 -11.56 -1.00 28.16
CA TYR A 428 -10.37 -1.85 28.18
C TYR A 428 -9.25 -1.22 29.01
N PHE A 429 -8.98 0.08 28.82
CA PHE A 429 -7.94 0.75 29.60
C PHE A 429 -8.28 0.87 31.08
N LYS A 430 -9.56 1.03 31.45
CA LYS A 430 -10.00 1.00 32.86
C LYS A 430 -9.74 -0.34 33.51
N LYS A 431 -10.05 -1.44 32.81
CA LYS A 431 -9.75 -2.79 33.28
C LYS A 431 -8.24 -2.99 33.47
N ALA A 432 -7.45 -2.54 32.49
CA ALA A 432 -6.00 -2.61 32.54
C ALA A 432 -5.39 -1.90 33.77
N VAL A 433 -5.96 -0.77 34.19
CA VAL A 433 -5.56 -0.06 35.42
C VAL A 433 -6.00 -0.82 36.68
N ALA A 434 -7.21 -1.36 36.69
CA ALA A 434 -7.78 -2.05 37.85
C ALA A 434 -7.08 -3.38 38.17
N ASP A 435 -6.70 -4.15 37.15
CA ASP A 435 -6.13 -5.48 37.32
C ASP A 435 -4.64 -5.45 37.75
N HIS A 436 -4.01 -4.27 37.87
CA HIS A 436 -2.55 -4.08 37.98
C HIS A 436 -1.73 -4.86 36.93
N ASN A 437 -2.39 -5.44 35.92
CA ASN A 437 -1.87 -6.48 35.02
C ASN A 437 -1.47 -5.95 33.65
N SER A 438 -1.16 -4.66 33.57
CA SER A 438 -0.88 -4.02 32.30
C SER A 438 -0.22 -2.68 32.54
N GLU A 439 1.01 -2.74 33.03
CA GLU A 439 1.97 -1.77 32.56
C GLU A 439 2.38 -2.21 31.14
N PRO A 440 2.10 -1.42 30.08
CA PRO A 440 2.60 -1.69 28.75
C PRO A 440 4.15 -1.65 28.63
N GLY A 441 4.87 -1.53 29.76
CA GLY A 441 6.33 -1.66 29.83
C GLY A 441 6.88 -3.09 29.71
N ALA A 442 6.03 -4.12 29.69
CA ALA A 442 6.48 -5.52 29.54
C ALA A 442 6.66 -5.97 28.08
N PHE A 443 6.31 -5.13 27.10
CA PHE A 443 6.40 -5.48 25.69
C PHE A 443 7.86 -5.69 25.27
N ARG A 444 8.17 -6.87 24.75
CA ARG A 444 9.47 -7.21 24.18
C ARG A 444 9.42 -7.14 22.66
N SER A 445 10.43 -6.50 22.07
CA SER A 445 10.58 -6.52 20.62
C SER A 445 11.05 -7.90 20.15
N PHE A 446 10.93 -8.16 18.86
CA PHE A 446 11.40 -9.41 18.27
C PHE A 446 12.89 -9.35 17.93
N ASP A 447 13.60 -10.44 18.18
CA ASP A 447 14.81 -10.73 17.40
C ASP A 447 14.35 -11.11 15.99
N VAL A 448 14.84 -10.38 14.99
CA VAL A 448 14.51 -10.57 13.57
C VAL A 448 15.75 -10.91 12.74
N SER A 449 16.86 -11.25 13.38
CA SER A 449 18.18 -11.35 12.74
C SER A 449 18.22 -12.43 11.64
N ALA A 450 17.71 -13.62 11.92
CA ALA A 450 17.66 -14.71 10.96
C ALA A 450 16.58 -14.48 9.90
N THR A 451 15.40 -13.97 10.27
CA THR A 451 14.38 -13.61 9.27
C THR A 451 14.89 -12.53 8.31
N ARG A 452 15.54 -11.48 8.83
CA ARG A 452 16.10 -10.38 8.04
C ARG A 452 17.17 -10.86 7.06
N ALA A 453 17.99 -11.82 7.44
CA ALA A 453 19.01 -12.39 6.57
C ALA A 453 18.41 -13.13 5.36
N LEU A 454 17.20 -13.68 5.50
CA LEU A 454 16.52 -14.48 4.48
C LEU A 454 15.48 -13.70 3.66
N SER A 455 14.97 -12.58 4.18
CA SER A 455 13.97 -11.74 3.52
C SER A 455 14.57 -10.40 3.06
N PRO A 456 14.82 -10.22 1.75
CA PRO A 456 15.15 -8.92 1.17
C PRO A 456 14.14 -7.82 1.52
N ALA A 457 12.84 -8.15 1.57
CA ALA A 457 11.81 -7.19 1.96
C ALA A 457 12.01 -6.68 3.39
N LEU A 458 12.26 -7.58 4.34
CA LEU A 458 12.50 -7.20 5.74
C LEU A 458 13.83 -6.46 5.90
N ALA A 459 14.88 -6.87 5.16
CA ALA A 459 16.17 -6.19 5.16
C ALA A 459 16.08 -4.74 4.64
N ALA A 460 15.17 -4.48 3.71
CA ALA A 460 14.90 -3.15 3.14
C ALA A 460 13.73 -2.41 3.84
N CYS A 461 13.23 -2.92 4.96
CA CYS A 461 12.12 -2.31 5.68
C CYS A 461 12.48 -0.88 6.13
N PRO A 462 11.68 0.15 5.74
CA PRO A 462 11.96 1.51 6.16
C PRO A 462 11.74 1.67 7.67
N PRO A 463 12.58 2.45 8.37
CA PRO A 463 12.34 2.74 9.78
C PRO A 463 11.07 3.58 9.95
N ILE A 464 10.40 3.46 11.09
CA ILE A 464 9.29 4.36 11.48
C ILE A 464 9.87 5.70 11.98
N ASP A 465 10.59 6.38 11.10
CA ASP A 465 11.21 7.67 11.39
C ASP A 465 10.18 8.82 11.42
N ALA A 466 10.63 10.04 11.68
CA ALA A 466 9.75 11.19 11.74
C ALA A 466 9.00 11.45 10.42
N GLN A 467 9.60 11.14 9.27
CA GLN A 467 8.96 11.33 7.96
C GLN A 467 7.84 10.30 7.77
N TYR A 468 8.10 9.03 8.10
CA TYR A 468 7.11 7.98 7.94
C TYR A 468 5.98 8.09 8.97
N ALA A 469 6.30 8.39 10.23
CA ALA A 469 5.29 8.66 11.26
C ALA A 469 4.38 9.85 10.86
N ALA A 470 4.95 10.91 10.26
CA ALA A 470 4.17 12.03 9.73
C ALA A 470 3.27 11.63 8.56
N PHE A 471 3.74 10.76 7.67
CA PHE A 471 2.95 10.21 6.57
C PHE A 471 1.76 9.39 7.08
N LEU A 472 2.00 8.47 8.02
CA LEU A 472 0.95 7.68 8.66
C LEU A 472 -0.07 8.57 9.37
N MET A 473 0.38 9.58 10.13
CA MET A 473 -0.52 10.51 10.82
C MET A 473 -1.42 11.28 9.85
N ARG A 474 -0.87 11.80 8.75
CA ARG A 474 -1.67 12.50 7.73
C ARG A 474 -2.72 11.57 7.13
N ARG A 475 -2.35 10.32 6.84
CA ARG A 475 -3.28 9.34 6.30
C ARG A 475 -4.39 8.97 7.29
N ILE A 476 -4.04 8.73 8.56
CA ILE A 476 -4.98 8.45 9.64
C ILE A 476 -5.99 9.61 9.79
N LEU A 477 -5.53 10.86 9.80
CA LEU A 477 -6.41 12.02 9.91
C LEU A 477 -7.37 12.14 8.71
N LEU A 478 -6.90 11.84 7.49
CA LEU A 478 -7.74 11.81 6.30
C LEU A 478 -8.83 10.75 6.41
N ASP A 479 -8.47 9.54 6.86
CA ASP A 479 -9.41 8.41 6.99
C ASP A 479 -10.41 8.60 8.14
N CYS A 480 -10.03 9.32 9.20
CA CYS A 480 -10.91 9.69 10.32
C CYS A 480 -11.85 10.89 10.02
N SER A 481 -11.67 11.59 8.89
CA SER A 481 -12.47 12.78 8.56
C SER A 481 -13.91 12.40 8.15
N PRO A 482 -14.95 13.15 8.60
CA PRO A 482 -16.35 12.85 8.29
C PRO A 482 -16.73 12.93 6.80
N ALA A 483 -15.82 13.40 5.93
CA ALA A 483 -15.98 13.37 4.47
C ALA A 483 -15.50 12.06 3.80
N SER A 484 -14.95 11.12 4.58
CA SER A 484 -14.57 9.79 4.10
C SER A 484 -15.78 8.86 4.11
N PRO A 485 -16.06 8.08 3.03
CA PRO A 485 -17.16 7.13 3.06
C PRO A 485 -16.93 6.14 4.22
N ALA A 486 -17.89 6.10 5.15
CA ALA A 486 -17.81 5.22 6.30
C ALA A 486 -17.57 3.77 5.83
N PRO A 487 -16.71 3.00 6.52
CA PRO A 487 -16.57 1.59 6.23
C PRO A 487 -17.94 0.92 6.44
N VAL A 488 -18.45 0.28 5.39
CA VAL A 488 -19.62 -0.60 5.48
C VAL A 488 -19.33 -1.63 6.57
N PRO A 489 -20.19 -1.75 7.61
CA PRO A 489 -20.04 -2.80 8.60
C PRO A 489 -20.00 -4.16 7.89
N LEU A 490 -19.03 -5.00 8.26
CA LEU A 490 -19.15 -6.42 7.98
C LEU A 490 -20.42 -6.88 8.69
N ASP A 491 -21.43 -7.31 7.94
CA ASP A 491 -22.62 -7.99 8.49
C ASP A 491 -22.17 -9.04 9.51
N ARG A 492 -22.31 -8.68 10.78
CA ARG A 492 -22.28 -9.58 11.92
C ARG A 492 -23.76 -9.73 12.29
N ALA A 493 -24.27 -10.95 12.09
CA ALA A 493 -25.64 -11.42 12.37
C ALA A 493 -26.64 -11.36 11.20
N ALA A 494 -26.69 -12.45 10.44
CA ALA A 494 -27.93 -12.96 9.85
C ALA A 494 -27.80 -14.47 9.60
N SER A 495 -27.84 -15.25 10.69
CA SER A 495 -28.22 -16.66 10.64
C SER A 495 -29.28 -16.87 11.70
N ASN A 496 -30.52 -17.05 11.25
CA ASN A 496 -31.65 -17.75 11.89
C ASN A 496 -32.97 -16.99 11.66
N SER A 497 -33.69 -17.36 10.61
CA SER A 497 -35.05 -17.90 10.78
C SER A 497 -35.59 -18.35 9.42
N SER A 498 -36.07 -19.59 9.43
CA SER A 498 -36.76 -20.27 8.34
C SER A 498 -38.24 -19.85 8.29
N SER A 499 -38.73 -19.46 7.12
CA SER A 499 -40.03 -19.89 6.59
C SER A 499 -40.22 -19.40 5.15
N LEU A 500 -40.42 -20.35 4.23
CA LEU A 500 -40.99 -20.11 2.89
C LEU A 500 -42.48 -19.78 3.04
N PRO A 501 -43.06 -18.99 2.11
CA PRO A 501 -43.94 -19.63 1.13
C PRO A 501 -43.93 -19.02 -0.30
N SER A 502 -43.98 -19.94 -1.27
CA SER A 502 -44.73 -20.00 -2.55
C SER A 502 -44.90 -18.79 -3.51
N ASP A 503 -44.39 -19.03 -4.72
CA ASP A 503 -44.80 -18.61 -6.09
C ASP A 503 -44.79 -17.14 -6.56
N PRO A 504 -44.44 -16.90 -7.85
CA PRO A 504 -44.06 -15.57 -8.35
C PRO A 504 -45.23 -14.84 -9.04
N PRO A 505 -45.25 -13.49 -9.00
CA PRO A 505 -45.92 -12.71 -10.03
C PRO A 505 -44.94 -11.84 -10.84
N SER A 506 -45.45 -11.49 -12.00
CA SER A 506 -44.81 -11.06 -13.23
C SER A 506 -44.27 -9.63 -13.26
N VAL A 507 -43.38 -9.44 -14.23
CA VAL A 507 -42.88 -8.17 -14.77
C VAL A 507 -44.01 -7.20 -15.12
N SER A 508 -44.06 -6.03 -14.49
CA SER A 508 -44.42 -4.74 -15.11
C SER A 508 -44.27 -3.56 -14.13
N ASP A 509 -43.81 -2.45 -14.69
CA ASP A 509 -43.96 -1.07 -14.24
C ASP A 509 -43.03 -0.52 -13.14
N LEU A 510 -41.88 -0.04 -13.65
CA LEU A 510 -41.10 1.05 -13.09
C LEU A 510 -41.94 2.33 -13.01
N SER A 511 -42.07 2.90 -11.81
CA SER A 511 -42.26 4.35 -11.65
C SER A 511 -41.53 4.85 -10.39
N VAL A 512 -41.14 6.11 -10.49
CA VAL A 512 -40.01 6.78 -9.85
C VAL A 512 -40.44 7.54 -8.58
N ALA A 513 -39.51 7.64 -7.61
CA ALA A 513 -39.32 8.64 -6.53
C ALA A 513 -39.14 7.95 -5.15
N SER A 514 -38.22 8.31 -4.25
CA SER A 514 -37.29 9.45 -4.13
C SER A 514 -36.27 9.14 -3.01
N SER A 515 -34.98 9.37 -3.28
CA SER A 515 -33.89 9.30 -2.29
C SER A 515 -33.63 10.67 -1.64
N PRO A 516 -33.13 10.74 -0.39
CA PRO A 516 -32.82 12.00 0.27
C PRO A 516 -31.47 12.61 -0.18
N SER A 517 -31.51 13.93 -0.27
CA SER A 517 -30.50 14.97 -0.55
C SER A 517 -29.00 14.64 -0.47
N SER A 518 -28.34 14.84 -1.63
CA SER A 518 -26.90 15.05 -1.83
C SER A 518 -26.42 16.42 -1.33
N THR A 519 -25.29 16.46 -0.64
CA THR A 519 -24.48 17.69 -0.52
C THR A 519 -23.75 17.95 -1.84
N SER A 520 -23.82 19.21 -2.25
CA SER A 520 -23.62 19.70 -3.62
C SER A 520 -22.15 19.70 -4.08
N THR A 521 -21.87 18.92 -5.13
CA THR A 521 -20.93 19.32 -6.19
C THR A 521 -21.51 20.56 -6.90
N PRO A 522 -20.69 21.55 -7.33
CA PRO A 522 -21.21 22.66 -8.11
C PRO A 522 -21.78 22.10 -9.42
N ALA A 523 -23.09 22.23 -9.59
CA ALA A 523 -23.77 21.84 -10.80
C ALA A 523 -23.24 22.67 -11.97
N SER A 524 -22.46 22.02 -12.84
CA SER A 524 -22.21 22.52 -14.19
C SER A 524 -23.41 22.19 -15.07
N SER A 525 -23.88 23.18 -15.83
CA SER A 525 -25.02 23.09 -16.74
C SER A 525 -25.00 21.80 -17.59
N PRO A 526 -26.14 21.10 -17.79
CA PRO A 526 -26.19 19.92 -18.65
C PRO A 526 -25.88 20.34 -20.10
N GLY A 527 -24.73 19.93 -20.63
CA GLY A 527 -24.33 20.19 -22.01
C GLY A 527 -22.87 20.62 -22.25
N SER A 528 -22.07 20.93 -21.22
CA SER A 528 -20.66 21.33 -21.43
C SER A 528 -19.73 20.13 -21.61
N LYS A 529 -19.06 20.03 -22.76
CA LYS A 529 -17.96 19.07 -22.98
C LYS A 529 -16.86 19.28 -21.93
N ARG A 530 -16.32 18.18 -21.39
CA ARG A 530 -15.19 18.19 -20.45
C ARG A 530 -13.89 17.96 -21.20
N TYR A 531 -12.85 18.72 -20.85
CA TYR A 531 -11.55 18.65 -21.51
C TYR A 531 -10.47 18.16 -20.54
N VAL A 532 -9.59 17.29 -21.03
CA VAL A 532 -8.36 16.87 -20.34
C VAL A 532 -7.17 17.25 -21.18
N PHE A 533 -6.21 17.96 -20.60
CA PHE A 533 -5.03 18.43 -21.32
C PHE A 533 -3.80 17.58 -21.02
N LEU A 534 -3.13 17.14 -22.08
CA LEU A 534 -1.86 16.45 -22.02
C LEU A 534 -0.75 17.34 -22.53
N PHE A 535 0.37 17.37 -21.82
CA PHE A 535 1.51 18.22 -22.15
C PHE A 535 2.70 17.36 -22.57
N GLY A 536 3.15 17.53 -23.81
CA GLY A 536 4.24 16.75 -24.42
C GLY A 536 5.67 17.22 -24.07
N PRO A 537 6.69 16.53 -24.60
CA PRO A 537 8.10 16.89 -24.42
C PRO A 537 8.52 18.14 -25.24
N TRP A 538 9.69 18.69 -24.93
CA TRP A 538 10.27 19.88 -25.59
C TRP A 538 11.05 19.60 -26.88
N SER A 539 11.12 18.35 -27.32
CA SER A 539 11.97 17.92 -28.43
C SER A 539 11.50 18.36 -29.81
N GLU A 540 10.24 18.77 -29.97
CA GLU A 540 9.71 19.28 -31.24
C GLU A 540 9.91 20.79 -31.35
N ARG A 541 10.35 21.26 -32.52
CA ARG A 541 10.46 22.70 -32.80
C ARG A 541 9.08 23.24 -33.13
N ILE A 542 8.74 24.39 -32.55
CA ILE A 542 7.58 25.18 -32.94
C ILE A 542 7.85 25.75 -34.34
N PRO A 543 7.02 25.44 -35.35
CA PRO A 543 7.13 26.06 -36.67
C PRO A 543 6.96 27.59 -36.56
N ALA A 544 7.78 28.37 -37.28
CA ALA A 544 7.80 29.83 -37.17
C ALA A 544 6.45 30.48 -37.55
N ASP A 545 5.64 29.81 -38.38
CA ASP A 545 4.29 30.21 -38.78
C ASP A 545 3.21 29.92 -37.73
N ARG A 546 3.53 29.13 -36.69
CA ARG A 546 2.64 28.81 -35.56
C ARG A 546 2.95 29.59 -34.29
N GLU A 547 3.97 30.45 -34.31
CA GLU A 547 4.39 31.24 -33.16
C GLU A 547 3.63 32.59 -33.15
N ASP A 548 2.53 32.64 -32.41
CA ASP A 548 1.72 33.85 -32.32
C ASP A 548 2.34 34.92 -31.40
N SER A 549 1.87 36.16 -31.53
CA SER A 549 2.39 37.32 -30.78
C SER A 549 2.27 37.20 -29.26
N THR A 550 1.27 36.47 -28.74
CA THR A 550 1.11 36.23 -27.30
C THR A 550 2.17 35.25 -26.79
N THR A 551 2.42 34.17 -27.55
CA THR A 551 3.48 33.19 -27.26
C THR A 551 4.86 33.87 -27.28
N ILE A 552 5.13 34.72 -28.28
CA ILE A 552 6.37 35.49 -28.36
C ILE A 552 6.55 36.41 -27.15
N ALA A 553 5.49 37.13 -26.75
CA ALA A 553 5.55 38.04 -25.60
C ALA A 553 5.79 37.28 -24.27
N LEU A 554 5.10 36.17 -24.04
CA LEU A 554 5.30 35.35 -22.84
C LEU A 554 6.70 34.73 -22.80
N TYR A 555 7.16 34.21 -23.94
CA TYR A 555 8.52 33.68 -24.09
C TYR A 555 9.58 34.76 -23.80
N ALA A 556 9.42 35.98 -24.32
CA ALA A 556 10.33 37.09 -24.05
C ALA A 556 10.38 37.42 -22.55
N SER A 557 9.24 37.39 -21.85
CA SER A 557 9.17 37.54 -20.40
C SER A 557 9.91 36.41 -19.66
N PHE A 558 9.74 35.16 -20.08
CA PHE A 558 10.44 34.01 -19.50
C PHE A 558 11.95 34.09 -19.72
N LEU A 559 12.38 34.55 -20.90
CA LEU A 559 13.78 34.72 -21.22
C LEU A 559 14.42 35.84 -20.39
N ALA A 560 13.73 36.97 -20.21
CA ALA A 560 14.18 38.05 -19.33
C ALA A 560 14.34 37.56 -17.88
N GLN A 561 13.38 36.78 -17.37
CA GLN A 561 13.48 36.16 -16.05
C GLN A 561 14.66 35.18 -15.97
N ALA A 562 14.89 34.37 -17.02
CA ALA A 562 16.01 33.44 -17.06
C ALA A 562 17.38 34.15 -17.08
N HIS A 563 17.49 35.28 -17.80
CA HIS A 563 18.68 36.13 -17.77
C HIS A 563 18.91 36.75 -16.39
N ALA A 564 17.84 37.15 -15.69
CA ALA A 564 17.95 37.66 -14.32
C ALA A 564 18.45 36.59 -13.33
N ILE A 565 17.97 35.34 -13.46
CA ILE A 565 18.37 34.21 -12.60
C ILE A 565 19.79 33.72 -12.95
N HIS A 566 20.14 33.71 -14.24
CA HIS A 566 21.43 33.21 -14.74
C HIS A 566 22.02 34.15 -15.82
N PRO A 567 22.68 35.26 -15.42
CA PRO A 567 23.15 36.32 -16.33
C PRO A 567 24.06 35.87 -17.46
N ALA A 568 24.82 34.78 -17.28
CA ALA A 568 25.68 34.24 -18.34
C ALA A 568 24.90 33.72 -19.58
N LEU A 569 23.57 33.57 -19.48
CA LEU A 569 22.73 33.24 -20.63
C LEU A 569 22.49 34.43 -21.56
N ALA A 570 22.66 35.67 -21.09
CA ALA A 570 22.42 36.86 -21.90
C ALA A 570 23.35 36.89 -23.13
N PRO A 571 22.87 37.41 -24.28
CA PRO A 571 23.73 37.69 -25.43
C PRO A 571 24.80 38.74 -25.05
N ALA A 572 25.97 38.66 -25.67
CA ALA A 572 26.99 39.70 -25.48
C ALA A 572 26.46 41.02 -26.08
N ASP A 573 26.47 42.10 -25.30
CA ASP A 573 26.13 43.42 -25.81
C ASP A 573 27.05 43.76 -26.99
N GLY A 574 26.46 44.28 -28.08
CA GLY A 574 27.12 44.57 -29.35
C GLY A 574 28.29 45.57 -29.28
N ASP A 575 28.61 46.08 -28.10
CA ASP A 575 29.69 47.02 -27.85
C ASP A 575 30.99 46.31 -27.42
N GLY A 576 31.35 45.19 -28.06
CA GLY A 576 32.72 44.63 -28.13
C GLY A 576 33.53 44.42 -26.84
N ASN A 577 32.97 44.67 -25.64
CA ASN A 577 33.71 44.80 -24.39
C ASN A 577 33.03 44.08 -23.20
N GLY A 578 31.85 43.48 -23.44
CA GLY A 578 31.19 42.59 -22.48
C GLY A 578 31.53 41.12 -22.76
N LYS A 579 32.28 40.47 -21.86
CA LYS A 579 32.49 39.01 -21.89
C LYS A 579 31.17 38.28 -21.61
N GLY A 580 30.34 38.08 -22.63
CA GLY A 580 29.25 37.10 -22.59
C GLY A 580 29.84 35.69 -22.57
N ASN A 581 30.21 35.20 -21.37
CA ASN A 581 31.02 34.00 -21.16
C ASN A 581 30.21 32.69 -21.05
N GLY A 582 28.95 32.67 -21.52
CA GLY A 582 28.04 31.52 -21.38
C GLY A 582 28.12 30.51 -22.52
N ASP A 583 27.94 29.22 -22.20
CA ASP A 583 27.95 28.12 -23.17
C ASP A 583 26.77 28.24 -24.18
N PRO A 584 27.03 28.39 -25.49
CA PRO A 584 26.00 28.51 -26.52
C PRO A 584 25.02 27.32 -26.57
N ARG A 585 25.46 26.11 -26.19
CA ARG A 585 24.62 24.91 -26.18
C ARG A 585 23.62 24.91 -25.03
N LEU A 586 24.04 25.39 -23.86
CA LEU A 586 23.14 25.60 -22.72
C LEU A 586 22.10 26.65 -23.07
N ARG A 587 22.52 27.78 -23.65
CA ARG A 587 21.62 28.85 -24.10
C ARG A 587 20.54 28.31 -25.05
N ALA A 588 20.93 27.62 -26.12
CA ALA A 588 19.98 27.05 -27.08
C ALA A 588 19.00 26.05 -26.43
N THR A 589 19.48 25.23 -25.49
CA THR A 589 18.64 24.26 -24.76
C THR A 589 17.61 24.94 -23.86
N VAL A 590 18.03 25.96 -23.10
CA VAL A 590 17.14 26.74 -22.23
C VAL A 590 16.12 27.50 -23.06
N GLU A 591 16.55 28.18 -24.12
CA GLU A 591 15.66 28.91 -25.03
C GLU A 591 14.57 28.00 -25.61
N GLN A 592 14.92 26.80 -26.08
CA GLN A 592 13.96 25.84 -26.60
C GLN A 592 12.96 25.36 -25.54
N GLN A 593 13.43 25.04 -24.32
CA GLN A 593 12.57 24.61 -23.22
C GLN A 593 11.61 25.72 -22.79
N LEU A 594 12.08 26.96 -22.65
CA LEU A 594 11.24 28.10 -22.27
C LEU A 594 10.22 28.46 -23.36
N ARG A 595 10.61 28.36 -24.64
CA ARG A 595 9.68 28.57 -25.75
C ARG A 595 8.59 27.51 -25.80
N THR A 596 8.95 26.24 -25.56
CA THR A 596 7.98 25.14 -25.43
C THR A 596 7.01 25.40 -24.28
N LEU A 597 7.52 25.78 -23.11
CA LEU A 597 6.69 26.09 -21.93
C LEU A 597 5.74 27.25 -22.22
N ALA A 598 6.22 28.34 -22.82
CA ALA A 598 5.40 29.48 -23.20
C ALA A 598 4.28 29.08 -24.17
N HIS A 599 4.60 28.30 -25.21
CA HIS A 599 3.62 27.78 -26.16
C HIS A 599 2.56 26.92 -25.47
N GLN A 600 2.97 25.96 -24.64
CA GLN A 600 2.05 25.08 -23.90
C GLN A 600 1.08 25.88 -23.00
N LEU A 601 1.60 26.89 -22.30
CA LEU A 601 0.78 27.73 -21.41
C LEU A 601 -0.17 28.63 -22.19
N VAL A 602 0.28 29.27 -23.28
CA VAL A 602 -0.59 30.11 -24.12
C VAL A 602 -1.68 29.27 -24.79
N THR A 603 -1.32 28.12 -25.35
CA THR A 603 -2.28 27.20 -25.98
C THR A 603 -3.32 26.72 -24.96
N ALA A 604 -2.91 26.26 -23.77
CA ALA A 604 -3.85 25.86 -22.72
C ALA A 604 -4.78 27.01 -22.29
N ARG A 605 -4.27 28.25 -22.24
CA ARG A 605 -5.03 29.43 -21.81
C ARG A 605 -6.06 29.90 -22.84
N ARG A 606 -5.88 29.57 -24.11
CA ARG A 606 -6.83 29.87 -25.20
C ARG A 606 -8.01 28.90 -25.26
N LEU A 607 -7.84 27.70 -24.73
CA LEU A 607 -8.87 26.68 -24.71
C LEU A 607 -9.76 26.80 -23.48
N HIS A 608 -10.88 26.08 -23.49
CA HIS A 608 -11.76 25.91 -22.34
C HIS A 608 -11.00 25.29 -21.16
N ALA A 609 -11.32 25.72 -19.93
CA ALA A 609 -10.62 25.23 -18.75
C ALA A 609 -10.70 23.69 -18.63
N PRO A 610 -9.57 23.00 -18.41
CA PRO A 610 -9.57 21.55 -18.30
C PRO A 610 -10.10 21.10 -16.94
N CYS A 611 -10.74 19.93 -16.89
CA CYS A 611 -11.08 19.27 -15.63
C CYS A 611 -9.89 18.47 -15.06
N ALA A 612 -8.95 18.05 -15.92
CA ALA A 612 -7.71 17.44 -15.48
C ALA A 612 -6.54 17.71 -16.45
N VAL A 613 -5.32 17.59 -15.92
CA VAL A 613 -4.08 17.75 -16.68
C VAL A 613 -3.07 16.66 -16.31
N ALA A 614 -2.26 16.26 -17.28
CA ALA A 614 -1.10 15.39 -17.07
C ALA A 614 0.06 15.76 -18.00
N GLY A 615 1.29 15.54 -17.55
CA GLY A 615 2.49 15.82 -18.34
C GLY A 615 3.26 14.56 -18.71
N TYR A 616 3.76 14.49 -19.94
CA TYR A 616 4.76 13.53 -20.36
C TYR A 616 6.15 14.09 -20.10
N SER A 617 6.76 13.69 -18.98
CA SER A 617 8.08 14.17 -18.56
C SER A 617 8.15 15.71 -18.50
N PHE A 618 8.74 16.38 -19.50
CA PHE A 618 8.90 17.84 -19.47
C PHE A 618 7.56 18.59 -19.41
N GLY A 619 6.52 18.07 -20.07
CA GLY A 619 5.21 18.74 -20.06
C GLY A 619 4.57 18.84 -18.67
N GLU A 620 5.10 18.12 -17.68
CA GLU A 620 4.59 18.15 -16.32
C GLU A 620 4.77 19.50 -15.62
N PHE A 621 5.76 20.30 -16.04
CA PHE A 621 5.91 21.68 -15.57
C PHE A 621 4.74 22.57 -16.02
N ALA A 622 4.32 22.44 -17.28
CA ALA A 622 3.17 23.17 -17.82
C ALA A 622 1.86 22.67 -17.20
N ALA A 623 1.71 21.34 -17.04
CA ALA A 623 0.54 20.75 -16.38
C ALA A 623 0.39 21.27 -14.94
N ALA A 624 1.47 21.30 -14.15
CA ALA A 624 1.44 21.82 -12.79
C ALA A 624 1.08 23.31 -12.75
N ALA A 625 1.56 24.12 -13.70
CA ALA A 625 1.20 25.52 -13.80
C ALA A 625 -0.29 25.73 -14.18
N VAL A 626 -0.80 24.96 -15.15
CA VAL A 626 -2.22 25.02 -15.55
C VAL A 626 -3.17 24.56 -14.45
N ALA A 627 -2.75 23.58 -13.63
CA ALA A 627 -3.48 23.15 -12.44
C ALA A 627 -3.37 24.14 -11.25
N GLY A 628 -2.62 25.23 -11.37
CA GLY A 628 -2.41 26.19 -10.28
C GLY A 628 -1.51 25.68 -9.15
N LEU A 629 -0.71 24.63 -9.41
CA LEU A 629 0.27 24.09 -8.46
C LEU A 629 1.64 24.75 -8.58
N LEU A 630 1.90 25.45 -9.68
CA LEU A 630 3.06 26.31 -9.90
C LEU A 630 2.61 27.63 -10.50
N SER A 631 3.29 28.73 -10.17
CA SER A 631 3.21 29.95 -10.99
C SER A 631 4.09 29.78 -12.23
N ASP A 632 3.79 30.53 -13.30
CA ASP A 632 4.61 30.57 -14.51
C ASP A 632 6.08 30.87 -14.18
N GLY A 633 6.32 31.89 -13.36
CA GLY A 633 7.67 32.28 -12.97
C GLY A 633 8.41 31.19 -12.23
N ARG A 634 7.70 30.38 -11.42
CA ARG A 634 8.33 29.25 -10.73
C ARG A 634 8.59 28.08 -11.68
N ALA A 635 7.71 27.83 -12.64
CA ALA A 635 7.95 26.85 -13.69
C ALA A 635 9.22 27.20 -14.51
N VAL A 636 9.39 28.48 -14.88
CA VAL A 636 10.60 28.99 -15.56
C VAL A 636 11.87 28.72 -14.74
N GLU A 637 11.84 29.06 -13.45
CA GLU A 637 12.99 28.85 -12.57
C GLU A 637 13.37 27.37 -12.45
N LEU A 638 12.39 26.48 -12.25
CA LEU A 638 12.62 25.05 -12.14
C LEU A 638 13.19 24.47 -13.43
N VAL A 639 12.63 24.85 -14.58
CA VAL A 639 13.10 24.44 -15.91
C VAL A 639 14.54 24.90 -16.14
N LEU A 640 14.84 26.17 -15.84
CA LEU A 640 16.19 26.74 -16.00
C LEU A 640 17.22 26.03 -15.11
N ARG A 641 16.99 25.98 -13.80
CA ARG A 641 17.95 25.39 -12.85
C ARG A 641 18.19 23.91 -13.14
N ARG A 642 17.14 23.18 -13.56
CA ARG A 642 17.26 21.79 -14.03
C ARG A 642 18.14 21.71 -15.28
N ALA A 643 17.93 22.58 -16.26
CA ALA A 643 18.69 22.56 -17.51
C ALA A 643 20.19 22.81 -17.27
N VAL A 644 20.53 23.77 -16.40
CA VAL A 644 21.91 24.07 -15.98
C VAL A 644 22.55 22.85 -15.33
N ALA A 645 21.90 22.27 -14.31
CA ALA A 645 22.44 21.11 -13.58
C ALA A 645 22.69 19.88 -14.47
N VAL A 646 21.85 19.67 -15.49
CA VAL A 646 22.01 18.59 -16.47
C VAL A 646 23.17 18.90 -17.44
N HIS A 647 23.29 20.15 -17.89
CA HIS A 647 24.31 20.58 -18.83
C HIS A 647 25.72 20.52 -18.24
N GLU A 648 25.90 20.95 -17.00
CA GLU A 648 27.19 20.90 -16.30
C GLU A 648 27.76 19.49 -16.23
N ARG A 649 26.89 18.47 -16.07
CA ARG A 649 27.32 17.08 -15.95
C ARG A 649 27.62 16.40 -17.29
N TYR A 650 26.81 16.67 -18.31
CA TYR A 650 26.84 15.90 -19.56
C TYR A 650 27.48 16.63 -20.74
N THR A 651 27.88 17.90 -20.57
CA THR A 651 28.39 18.71 -21.69
C THR A 651 29.76 19.37 -21.44
N ILE A 652 30.28 19.45 -20.20
CA ILE A 652 31.59 20.06 -19.87
C ILE A 652 32.70 18.99 -19.71
N PRO A 653 33.85 19.06 -20.42
CA PRO A 653 34.97 18.14 -20.24
C PRO A 653 35.76 18.40 -18.93
N ALA A 654 36.09 17.35 -18.17
CA ALA A 654 37.06 17.41 -17.06
C ALA A 654 38.51 17.51 -17.59
N SER A 655 39.37 18.25 -16.87
CA SER A 655 40.72 18.72 -17.25
C SER A 655 41.78 17.63 -17.52
N LEU A 656 42.87 18.08 -18.16
CA LEU A 656 43.92 17.33 -18.86
C LEU A 656 44.79 16.35 -18.04
N GLU A 657 44.70 16.31 -16.71
CA GLU A 657 45.57 15.45 -15.88
C GLU A 657 45.20 13.95 -15.93
N GLU A 658 43.97 13.58 -16.30
CA GLU A 658 43.54 12.17 -16.39
C GLU A 658 43.93 11.48 -17.72
N ALA A 659 44.51 12.21 -18.68
CA ALA A 659 44.85 11.67 -20.00
C ALA A 659 46.10 10.78 -19.99
N GLU A 660 47.00 10.95 -19.01
CA GLU A 660 48.22 10.15 -18.87
C GLU A 660 47.93 8.76 -18.28
N ASP A 661 46.96 8.65 -17.36
CA ASP A 661 46.56 7.36 -16.78
C ASP A 661 45.82 6.46 -17.79
N ALA A 662 45.05 7.05 -18.70
CA ALA A 662 44.38 6.32 -19.78
C ALA A 662 45.37 5.71 -20.80
N ALA A 663 46.55 6.31 -20.95
CA ALA A 663 47.60 5.79 -21.83
C ALA A 663 48.30 4.55 -21.24
N LYS A 664 48.44 4.46 -19.91
CA LYS A 664 49.00 3.29 -19.22
C LYS A 664 48.09 2.07 -19.29
N VAL A 665 46.79 2.25 -19.05
CA VAL A 665 45.80 1.16 -19.08
C VAL A 665 45.66 0.56 -20.49
N LYS A 666 45.83 1.37 -21.54
CA LYS A 666 45.79 0.90 -22.93
C LYS A 666 46.96 -0.03 -23.27
N ALA A 667 48.12 0.15 -22.65
CA ALA A 667 49.29 -0.70 -22.88
C ALA A 667 49.13 -2.09 -22.23
N GLU A 668 48.50 -2.17 -21.06
CA GLU A 668 48.25 -3.44 -20.34
C GLU A 668 47.21 -4.32 -21.05
N VAL A 669 46.18 -3.71 -21.65
CA VAL A 669 45.12 -4.44 -22.37
C VAL A 669 45.60 -4.97 -23.74
N GLU A 670 46.56 -4.30 -24.39
CA GLU A 670 47.12 -4.75 -25.67
C GLU A 670 48.10 -5.95 -25.53
N GLU A 671 48.62 -6.23 -24.33
CA GLU A 671 49.39 -7.45 -24.04
C GLU A 671 48.49 -8.67 -23.77
N GLU A 672 47.37 -8.53 -23.05
CA GLU A 672 46.47 -9.65 -22.73
C GLU A 672 45.71 -10.21 -23.96
N VAL A 673 45.50 -9.40 -25.00
CA VAL A 673 44.75 -9.83 -26.21
C VAL A 673 45.61 -10.64 -27.18
N LYS A 674 46.96 -10.60 -27.07
CA LYS A 674 47.85 -11.35 -27.96
C LYS A 674 48.03 -12.83 -27.59
N GLU A 675 47.53 -13.27 -26.44
CA GLU A 675 47.76 -14.64 -25.96
C GLU A 675 46.62 -15.62 -26.28
N ASN A 676 45.45 -15.15 -26.74
CA ASN A 676 44.28 -15.98 -27.00
C ASN A 676 43.63 -15.73 -28.38
N ASP A 677 44.33 -15.99 -29.48
CA ASP A 677 43.65 -16.53 -30.68
C ASP A 677 44.61 -17.12 -31.73
N LYS A 678 44.55 -18.44 -31.91
CA LYS A 678 45.04 -19.18 -33.08
C LYS A 678 43.97 -20.20 -33.46
N ASP A 679 43.01 -19.84 -34.32
CA ASP A 679 42.77 -20.51 -35.61
C ASP A 679 41.50 -20.01 -36.33
N LYS A 680 41.67 -19.65 -37.62
CA LYS A 680 40.74 -19.75 -38.77
C LYS A 680 39.65 -18.68 -39.02
N ASP A 681 40.07 -17.62 -39.71
CA ASP A 681 39.74 -17.23 -41.12
C ASP A 681 38.73 -18.15 -41.88
N LYS A 682 37.71 -17.75 -42.68
CA LYS A 682 37.35 -16.54 -43.45
C LYS A 682 35.84 -16.57 -43.77
N ASP A 683 35.13 -15.43 -43.71
CA ASP A 683 34.57 -14.80 -44.91
C ASP A 683 34.15 -13.33 -44.68
N LYS A 684 34.44 -12.50 -45.69
CA LYS A 684 34.35 -11.04 -45.80
C LYS A 684 32.91 -10.61 -46.18
N ASP A 685 32.39 -9.39 -46.07
CA ASP A 685 32.79 -8.05 -45.60
C ASP A 685 31.55 -7.17 -45.84
N LYS A 686 31.05 -6.44 -44.82
CA LYS A 686 30.46 -5.09 -44.97
C LYS A 686 30.62 -4.35 -43.64
N GLY A 687 31.69 -3.56 -43.57
CA GLY A 687 32.16 -2.87 -42.38
C GLY A 687 31.17 -1.93 -41.68
N ALA A 688 31.10 -2.06 -40.36
CA ALA A 688 30.78 -0.98 -39.45
C ALA A 688 32.10 -0.49 -38.81
N LYS A 689 32.45 0.78 -39.06
CA LYS A 689 33.57 1.46 -38.40
C LYS A 689 33.37 1.42 -36.88
N ALA A 690 34.18 0.65 -36.18
CA ALA A 690 34.37 0.77 -34.74
C ALA A 690 35.03 2.12 -34.45
N GLY A 691 34.24 3.07 -33.94
CA GLY A 691 34.69 4.39 -33.53
C GLY A 691 34.86 4.45 -32.01
N LYS A 692 36.11 4.69 -31.58
CA LYS A 692 36.54 5.37 -30.34
C LYS A 692 35.59 5.27 -29.14
N GLU A 693 35.96 4.48 -28.13
CA GLU A 693 35.42 4.65 -26.77
C GLU A 693 35.86 6.00 -26.20
N SER A 694 34.88 6.90 -26.09
CA SER A 694 34.94 8.25 -25.52
C SER A 694 34.10 8.27 -24.24
N LYS A 695 34.51 9.07 -23.23
CA LYS A 695 33.82 9.25 -21.93
C LYS A 695 32.28 9.19 -22.07
N ALA A 696 31.66 8.32 -21.27
CA ALA A 696 30.36 7.71 -21.50
C ALA A 696 29.20 8.69 -21.76
N ALA A 697 28.84 8.88 -23.03
CA ALA A 697 27.58 9.50 -23.42
C ALA A 697 26.40 8.69 -22.84
N GLY A 698 25.45 9.35 -22.20
CA GLY A 698 24.18 8.72 -21.82
C GLY A 698 23.32 8.46 -23.05
N ALA A 699 22.32 7.62 -22.91
CA ALA A 699 21.39 7.32 -24.00
C ALA A 699 20.02 6.91 -23.48
N MET A 700 19.03 7.00 -24.36
CA MET A 700 17.70 6.45 -24.14
C MET A 700 17.21 5.65 -25.36
N LEU A 701 16.35 4.66 -25.12
CA LEU A 701 15.87 3.71 -26.14
C LEU A 701 14.38 3.43 -25.96
N ASN A 702 13.58 3.68 -27.00
CA ASN A 702 12.23 3.15 -27.07
C ASN A 702 12.29 1.64 -27.32
N VAL A 703 11.58 0.87 -26.50
CA VAL A 703 11.38 -0.57 -26.65
C VAL A 703 9.88 -0.81 -26.75
N PHE A 704 9.43 -1.31 -27.90
CA PHE A 704 8.02 -1.57 -28.17
C PHE A 704 7.66 -2.99 -27.75
N ALA A 705 7.53 -3.18 -26.43
CA ALA A 705 7.10 -4.42 -25.80
C ALA A 705 6.40 -4.12 -24.46
N PRO A 706 5.55 -5.03 -23.94
CA PRO A 706 4.91 -4.85 -22.64
C PRO A 706 5.91 -4.70 -21.49
N ALA A 707 5.52 -3.95 -20.45
CA ALA A 707 6.41 -3.62 -19.32
C ALA A 707 6.99 -4.88 -18.65
N ARG A 708 6.20 -5.94 -18.54
CA ARG A 708 6.62 -7.24 -17.97
C ARG A 708 7.76 -7.86 -18.78
N SER A 709 7.62 -7.94 -20.10
CA SER A 709 8.64 -8.48 -21.00
C SER A 709 9.93 -7.67 -20.95
N VAL A 710 9.82 -6.34 -20.88
CA VAL A 710 10.97 -5.44 -20.77
C VAL A 710 11.70 -5.63 -19.44
N ARG A 711 10.97 -5.66 -18.31
CA ARG A 711 11.56 -5.88 -16.98
C ARG A 711 12.23 -7.25 -16.87
N ALA A 712 11.56 -8.32 -17.34
CA ALA A 712 12.10 -9.67 -17.31
C ALA A 712 13.41 -9.77 -18.12
N ARG A 713 13.43 -9.22 -19.33
CA ARG A 713 14.63 -9.23 -20.17
C ARG A 713 15.77 -8.42 -19.56
N LEU A 714 15.50 -7.23 -19.03
CA LEU A 714 16.51 -6.41 -18.35
C LEU A 714 17.17 -7.15 -17.18
N ALA A 715 16.40 -7.91 -16.40
CA ALA A 715 16.91 -8.69 -15.27
C ALA A 715 17.89 -9.80 -15.68
N THR A 716 17.78 -10.29 -16.92
CA THR A 716 18.64 -11.36 -17.46
C THR A 716 19.89 -10.86 -18.19
N LEU A 717 20.08 -9.54 -18.31
CA LEU A 717 21.25 -9.00 -18.99
C LEU A 717 22.50 -9.13 -18.09
N PRO A 718 23.64 -9.61 -18.61
CA PRO A 718 24.85 -9.86 -17.83
C PRO A 718 25.46 -8.59 -17.19
N HIS A 719 25.01 -7.39 -17.57
CA HIS A 719 25.40 -6.11 -16.97
C HIS A 719 24.20 -5.13 -16.91
N PRO A 720 23.45 -5.07 -15.80
CA PRO A 720 22.21 -4.28 -15.68
C PRO A 720 22.51 -2.78 -15.49
N GLY A 721 22.88 -2.12 -16.58
CA GLY A 721 23.14 -0.67 -16.64
C GLY A 721 22.00 0.16 -17.26
N ALA A 722 21.12 -0.47 -18.04
CA ALA A 722 19.91 0.13 -18.60
C ALA A 722 18.74 -0.01 -17.63
N GLU A 723 18.01 1.07 -17.39
CA GLU A 723 16.85 1.12 -16.50
C GLU A 723 15.61 1.59 -17.24
N LEU A 724 14.44 1.21 -16.74
CA LEU A 724 13.18 1.77 -17.21
C LEU A 724 13.11 3.25 -16.82
N ALA A 725 12.97 4.12 -17.80
CA ALA A 725 12.89 5.56 -17.65
C ALA A 725 11.47 6.10 -17.85
N ILE A 726 10.71 5.51 -18.77
CA ILE A 726 9.32 5.90 -19.02
C ILE A 726 8.48 4.65 -19.34
N HIS A 727 7.37 4.50 -18.65
CA HIS A 727 6.25 3.64 -19.03
C HIS A 727 5.31 4.48 -19.92
N ALA A 728 5.49 4.41 -21.24
CA ALA A 728 4.89 5.36 -22.18
C ALA A 728 3.58 4.87 -22.80
N GLY A 729 3.43 3.56 -22.99
CA GLY A 729 2.23 2.90 -23.52
C GLY A 729 2.15 1.46 -23.02
N PRO A 730 0.99 0.78 -23.14
CA PRO A 730 0.83 -0.62 -22.71
C PRO A 730 1.88 -1.58 -23.28
N ALA A 731 2.34 -1.32 -24.50
CA ALA A 731 3.44 -2.02 -25.16
C ALA A 731 4.56 -1.06 -25.62
N HIS A 732 4.81 0.02 -24.89
CA HIS A 732 5.84 1.01 -25.21
C HIS A 732 6.57 1.49 -23.96
N MET A 733 7.83 1.07 -23.83
CA MET A 733 8.74 1.46 -22.76
C MET A 733 9.86 2.36 -23.31
N VAL A 734 10.43 3.19 -22.44
CA VAL A 734 11.67 3.91 -22.72
C VAL A 734 12.70 3.51 -21.67
N LEU A 735 13.85 3.05 -22.12
CA LEU A 735 15.00 2.72 -21.28
C LEU A 735 16.01 3.87 -21.28
N ALA A 736 16.76 4.04 -20.20
CA ALA A 736 17.86 5.00 -20.09
C ALA A 736 19.06 4.43 -19.32
N GLY A 737 20.27 4.87 -19.67
CA GLY A 737 21.50 4.36 -19.08
C GLY A 737 22.74 4.89 -19.80
N ARG A 738 23.91 4.26 -19.58
CA ARG A 738 25.11 4.59 -20.36
C ARG A 738 24.92 4.12 -21.80
N GLY A 739 25.57 4.79 -22.76
CA GLY A 739 25.44 4.49 -24.17
C GLY A 739 25.69 3.03 -24.53
N ALA A 740 26.71 2.42 -23.90
CA ALA A 740 27.05 1.00 -24.05
C ALA A 740 25.96 0.07 -23.45
N ASP A 741 25.42 0.40 -22.29
CA ASP A 741 24.37 -0.40 -21.63
C ASP A 741 23.10 -0.41 -22.48
N ILE A 742 22.74 0.74 -23.06
CA ILE A 742 21.57 0.87 -23.93
C ILE A 742 21.81 0.17 -25.28
N ALA A 743 23.04 0.20 -25.82
CA ALA A 743 23.38 -0.58 -27.02
C ALA A 743 23.23 -2.09 -26.78
N ARG A 744 23.69 -2.60 -25.62
CA ARG A 744 23.50 -4.00 -25.24
C ARG A 744 22.02 -4.36 -25.04
N ALA A 745 21.27 -3.49 -24.36
CA ALA A 745 19.83 -3.68 -24.18
C ALA A 745 19.12 -3.71 -25.55
N GLN A 746 19.45 -2.78 -26.46
CA GLN A 746 18.90 -2.75 -27.81
C GLN A 746 19.12 -4.06 -28.55
N ALA A 747 20.37 -4.55 -28.61
CA ALA A 747 20.69 -5.81 -29.26
C ALA A 747 19.92 -6.99 -28.65
N ALA A 748 19.79 -7.05 -27.33
CA ALA A 748 19.06 -8.12 -26.65
C ALA A 748 17.54 -8.08 -26.89
N PHE A 749 16.95 -6.89 -26.99
CA PHE A 749 15.52 -6.73 -27.29
C PHE A 749 15.21 -6.99 -28.77
N GLU A 750 16.06 -6.53 -29.69
CA GLU A 750 15.93 -6.82 -31.13
C GLU A 750 16.09 -8.32 -31.40
N ALA A 751 17.04 -8.99 -30.73
CA ALA A 751 17.18 -10.45 -30.81
C ALA A 751 15.95 -11.21 -30.27
N ALA A 752 15.19 -10.60 -29.35
CA ALA A 752 13.93 -11.12 -28.84
C ALA A 752 12.70 -10.71 -29.68
N GLY A 753 12.92 -10.09 -30.85
CA GLY A 753 11.86 -9.69 -31.77
C GLY A 753 11.15 -8.38 -31.41
N ALA A 754 11.59 -7.66 -30.36
CA ALA A 754 11.03 -6.37 -30.02
C ALA A 754 11.59 -5.28 -30.94
N LYS A 755 10.72 -4.38 -31.42
CA LYS A 755 11.16 -3.18 -32.14
C LYS A 755 11.81 -2.22 -31.16
N CYS A 756 12.97 -1.69 -31.54
CA CYS A 756 13.71 -0.72 -30.76
C CYS A 756 14.00 0.55 -31.58
N VAL A 757 13.90 1.73 -30.96
CA VAL A 757 14.21 3.01 -31.62
C VAL A 757 14.98 3.92 -30.66
N ARG A 758 16.22 4.27 -31.02
CA ARG A 758 17.05 5.19 -30.24
C ARG A 758 16.37 6.54 -30.11
N VAL A 759 16.31 7.09 -28.90
CA VAL A 759 15.85 8.47 -28.69
C VAL A 759 16.99 9.41 -29.04
N THR A 760 16.70 10.49 -29.78
CA THR A 760 17.68 11.51 -30.17
C THR A 760 18.05 12.39 -28.96
N THR A 761 18.82 11.84 -28.03
CA THR A 761 19.36 12.53 -26.85
C THR A 761 20.63 11.83 -26.38
N GLY A 762 21.63 12.61 -25.96
CA GLY A 762 22.82 12.10 -25.25
C GLY A 762 22.65 12.05 -23.73
N ILE A 763 21.46 12.39 -23.23
CA ILE A 763 21.16 12.53 -21.80
C ILE A 763 20.24 11.37 -21.36
N PRO A 764 20.59 10.62 -20.31
CA PRO A 764 19.81 9.48 -19.83
C PRO A 764 18.81 9.92 -18.74
N PHE A 765 17.72 10.57 -19.14
CA PHE A 765 16.70 11.06 -18.20
C PHE A 765 16.01 9.91 -17.44
N HIS A 766 15.52 10.20 -16.22
CA HIS A 766 14.69 9.29 -15.42
C HIS A 766 15.36 7.96 -15.07
N CYS A 767 16.67 7.98 -14.81
CA CYS A 767 17.40 6.82 -14.29
C CYS A 767 18.49 7.22 -13.30
N ARG A 768 19.19 6.22 -12.74
CA ARG A 768 20.29 6.40 -11.77
C ARG A 768 21.38 7.34 -12.23
N GLN A 769 21.61 7.46 -13.54
CA GLN A 769 22.65 8.35 -14.09
C GLN A 769 22.36 9.83 -13.77
N MET A 770 21.09 10.18 -13.54
CA MET A 770 20.67 11.53 -13.13
C MET A 770 21.05 11.89 -11.69
N ALA A 771 21.64 10.99 -10.90
CA ALA A 771 22.01 11.27 -9.51
C ALA A 771 22.88 12.53 -9.34
N GLY A 772 23.86 12.74 -10.23
CA GLY A 772 24.71 13.93 -10.22
C GLY A 772 23.93 15.22 -10.49
N PRO A 773 23.22 15.34 -11.63
CA PRO A 773 22.36 16.49 -11.91
C PRO A 773 21.29 16.73 -10.85
N VAL A 774 20.72 15.68 -10.25
CA VAL A 774 19.74 15.79 -9.16
C VAL A 774 20.37 16.41 -7.91
N ALA A 775 21.59 16.01 -7.56
CA ALA A 775 22.31 16.61 -6.44
C ALA A 775 22.62 18.09 -6.69
N ALA A 776 23.12 18.43 -7.89
CA ALA A 776 23.39 19.82 -8.28
C ALA A 776 22.11 20.67 -8.30
N PHE A 777 21.02 20.15 -8.88
CA PHE A 777 19.72 20.82 -8.87
C PHE A 777 19.19 21.02 -7.44
N GLY A 778 19.33 20.02 -6.57
CA GLY A 778 18.90 20.09 -5.17
C GLY A 778 19.63 21.15 -4.35
N GLN A 779 20.90 21.43 -4.65
CA GLN A 779 21.68 22.47 -3.96
C GLN A 779 21.20 23.89 -4.30
N VAL A 780 20.68 24.09 -5.51
CA VAL A 780 20.23 25.40 -6.00
C VAL A 780 18.72 25.61 -5.87
N LEU A 781 17.98 24.60 -5.40
CA LEU A 781 16.58 24.76 -5.03
C LEU A 781 16.50 25.43 -3.65
N PRO A 782 15.73 26.52 -3.49
CA PRO A 782 15.52 27.15 -2.19
C PRO A 782 15.08 26.12 -1.13
N GLN A 783 15.82 26.03 -0.01
CA GLN A 783 15.50 25.16 1.12
C GLN A 783 14.35 25.70 1.99
N ALA A 784 14.07 26.99 1.90
CA ALA A 784 12.96 27.67 2.57
C ALA A 784 11.80 27.92 1.60
N GLU A 785 10.61 28.06 2.17
CA GLU A 785 9.33 28.50 1.57
C GLU A 785 8.33 27.39 1.26
N ALA A 786 7.70 26.93 2.34
CA ALA A 786 6.25 26.69 2.38
C ALA A 786 5.43 28.01 2.27
N GLU A 787 5.97 29.07 1.67
CA GLU A 787 5.35 30.40 1.70
C GLU A 787 4.77 30.80 0.35
N ARG A 788 3.46 31.09 0.40
CA ARG A 788 2.64 31.89 -0.53
C ARG A 788 2.09 31.18 -1.76
N THR A 789 0.95 30.56 -1.53
CA THR A 789 -0.28 30.70 -2.35
C THR A 789 -0.76 32.16 -2.55
N GLY A 790 0.07 33.16 -2.24
CA GLY A 790 -0.24 34.59 -2.22
C GLY A 790 0.16 35.36 -3.48
N ALA A 791 0.74 34.71 -4.50
CA ALA A 791 1.12 35.36 -5.77
C ALA A 791 0.33 34.82 -6.98
N PHE A 792 -0.84 34.21 -6.74
CA PHE A 792 -1.76 33.85 -7.80
C PHE A 792 -2.79 34.98 -7.96
N ASP A 793 -2.99 35.45 -9.19
CA ASP A 793 -4.13 36.31 -9.53
C ASP A 793 -5.44 35.55 -9.19
N GLU A 794 -6.53 36.26 -8.86
CA GLU A 794 -7.82 35.66 -8.53
C GLU A 794 -8.30 34.71 -9.63
N LYS A 795 -8.04 35.05 -10.90
CA LYS A 795 -8.31 34.19 -12.06
C LYS A 795 -7.52 32.88 -12.08
N GLU A 796 -6.30 32.87 -11.52
CA GLU A 796 -5.45 31.67 -11.43
C GLU A 796 -5.87 30.78 -10.26
N LYS A 797 -6.28 31.38 -9.13
CA LYS A 797 -6.84 30.64 -7.99
C LYS A 797 -8.16 29.96 -8.34
N GLU A 798 -9.03 30.64 -9.08
CA GLU A 798 -10.32 30.09 -9.50
C GLU A 798 -10.18 28.94 -10.51
N ARG A 799 -9.16 28.97 -11.37
CA ARG A 799 -8.80 27.88 -12.30
C ARG A 799 -8.22 26.66 -11.58
N GLY A 800 -7.29 26.87 -10.63
CA GLY A 800 -6.65 25.77 -9.88
C GLY A 800 -7.60 25.02 -8.94
N ALA A 801 -8.64 25.68 -8.43
CA ALA A 801 -9.61 25.05 -7.52
C ALA A 801 -10.49 23.95 -8.15
N ARG A 802 -10.47 23.78 -9.49
CA ARG A 802 -11.33 22.84 -10.21
C ARG A 802 -10.60 21.89 -11.17
N CYS A 803 -9.27 22.01 -11.29
CA CYS A 803 -8.47 21.22 -12.23
C CYS A 803 -7.62 20.17 -11.51
N VAL A 804 -7.84 18.88 -11.81
CA VAL A 804 -7.09 17.78 -11.21
C VAL A 804 -5.74 17.58 -11.90
N PHE A 805 -4.64 17.58 -11.13
CA PHE A 805 -3.32 17.25 -11.64
C PHE A 805 -3.01 15.77 -11.40
N VAL A 806 -2.71 15.04 -12.49
CA VAL A 806 -2.31 13.63 -12.46
C VAL A 806 -0.78 13.55 -12.61
N SER A 807 -0.12 13.01 -11.59
CA SER A 807 1.33 13.02 -11.45
C SER A 807 2.00 11.95 -12.29
N GLY A 808 3.00 12.34 -13.08
CA GLY A 808 3.86 11.42 -13.85
C GLY A 808 4.74 10.53 -12.99
N LEU A 809 4.92 10.83 -11.70
CA LEU A 809 5.67 9.99 -10.75
C LEU A 809 4.82 8.87 -10.14
N THR A 810 3.54 9.15 -9.87
CA THR A 810 2.66 8.21 -9.16
C THR A 810 1.66 7.53 -10.09
N GLY A 811 1.42 8.11 -11.27
CA GLY A 811 0.34 7.68 -12.16
C GLY A 811 -1.05 8.06 -11.66
N ARG A 812 -1.18 8.85 -10.59
CA ARG A 812 -2.44 9.13 -9.88
C ARG A 812 -2.68 10.62 -9.70
N ALA A 813 -3.93 11.00 -9.46
CA ALA A 813 -4.27 12.36 -9.03
C ALA A 813 -3.60 12.68 -7.68
N VAL A 814 -2.99 13.87 -7.54
CA VAL A 814 -2.35 14.30 -6.29
C VAL A 814 -2.99 15.59 -5.76
N PRO A 815 -3.09 15.75 -4.43
CA PRO A 815 -3.74 16.92 -3.83
C PRO A 815 -2.91 18.20 -4.00
N ALA A 816 -3.59 19.34 -3.92
CA ALA A 816 -2.94 20.65 -3.89
C ALA A 816 -1.94 20.71 -2.73
N GLY A 817 -0.66 20.95 -3.03
CA GLY A 817 0.45 20.95 -2.05
C GLY A 817 1.32 19.68 -2.05
N ALA A 818 1.01 18.66 -2.86
CA ALA A 818 1.86 17.47 -3.01
C ALA A 818 3.13 17.72 -3.85
N ILE A 819 3.19 18.83 -4.58
CA ILE A 819 4.33 19.20 -5.45
C ILE A 819 5.21 20.21 -4.73
N GLY A 820 6.49 19.89 -4.57
CA GLY A 820 7.50 20.74 -3.94
C GLY A 820 8.92 20.38 -4.38
N PRO A 821 10.00 20.92 -3.77
CA PRO A 821 11.38 20.64 -4.19
C PRO A 821 11.71 19.14 -4.27
N LYS A 822 11.30 18.35 -3.27
CA LYS A 822 11.48 16.88 -3.27
C LYS A 822 10.77 16.19 -4.44
N TYR A 823 9.61 16.70 -4.87
CA TYR A 823 8.88 16.18 -6.02
C TYR A 823 9.72 16.32 -7.29
N TRP A 824 10.27 17.51 -7.54
CA TRP A 824 11.03 17.77 -8.77
C TRP A 824 12.37 17.03 -8.81
N LEU A 825 13.00 16.78 -7.65
CA LEU A 825 14.18 15.92 -7.55
C LEU A 825 13.87 14.47 -7.93
N ARG A 826 12.74 13.94 -7.44
CA ARG A 826 12.25 12.61 -7.82
C ARG A 826 11.88 12.57 -9.30
N HIS A 827 11.16 13.57 -9.80
CA HIS A 827 10.74 13.70 -11.20
C HIS A 827 11.92 13.72 -12.19
N MET A 828 13.12 14.12 -11.77
CA MET A 828 14.32 14.05 -12.62
C MET A 828 14.95 12.65 -12.71
N ARG A 829 14.71 11.78 -11.72
CA ARG A 829 15.43 10.50 -11.54
C ARG A 829 14.52 9.28 -11.69
N GLU A 830 13.30 9.35 -11.19
CA GLU A 830 12.39 8.21 -11.14
C GLU A 830 11.65 8.02 -12.46
N PRO A 831 11.22 6.78 -12.79
CA PRO A 831 10.55 6.51 -14.05
C PRO A 831 9.22 7.27 -14.18
N VAL A 832 8.95 7.82 -15.36
CA VAL A 832 7.67 8.48 -15.67
C VAL A 832 6.61 7.42 -15.99
N ARG A 833 5.49 7.46 -15.26
CA ARG A 833 4.34 6.54 -15.30
C ARG A 833 3.20 7.09 -16.14
N PHE A 834 3.47 7.31 -17.42
CA PHE A 834 2.53 8.00 -18.29
C PHE A 834 1.31 7.13 -18.65
N VAL A 835 1.49 5.81 -18.78
CA VAL A 835 0.38 4.86 -18.97
C VAL A 835 -0.61 4.95 -17.82
N GLU A 836 -0.09 4.91 -16.60
CA GLU A 836 -0.89 4.96 -15.39
C GLU A 836 -1.62 6.31 -15.25
N CYS A 837 -0.98 7.41 -15.69
CA CYS A 837 -1.66 8.71 -15.76
C CYS A 837 -2.88 8.66 -16.69
N MET A 838 -2.72 8.07 -17.87
CA MET A 838 -3.78 7.94 -18.87
C MET A 838 -4.91 7.00 -18.38
N GLU A 839 -4.58 5.93 -17.68
CA GLU A 839 -5.55 5.03 -17.05
C GLU A 839 -6.35 5.75 -15.95
N THR A 840 -5.67 6.53 -15.09
CA THR A 840 -6.33 7.38 -14.08
C THR A 840 -7.27 8.38 -14.75
N ILE A 841 -6.82 9.03 -15.83
CA ILE A 841 -7.65 9.97 -16.59
C ILE A 841 -8.90 9.27 -17.13
N ARG A 842 -8.71 8.10 -17.74
CA ARG A 842 -9.80 7.32 -18.33
C ARG A 842 -10.83 6.92 -17.27
N ARG A 843 -10.39 6.33 -16.15
CA ARG A 843 -11.25 5.87 -15.05
C ARG A 843 -12.00 7.02 -14.39
N THR A 844 -11.35 8.18 -14.24
CA THR A 844 -11.88 9.28 -13.41
C THR A 844 -12.73 10.27 -14.22
N PHE A 845 -12.37 10.55 -15.47
CA PHE A 845 -12.98 11.64 -16.25
C PHE A 845 -13.70 11.17 -17.50
N CYS A 846 -13.32 10.05 -18.12
CA CYS A 846 -13.88 9.61 -19.40
C CYS A 846 -15.05 8.63 -19.28
N GLY A 847 -15.23 7.94 -18.14
CA GLY A 847 -16.31 6.96 -17.93
C GLY A 847 -16.17 5.68 -18.77
N GLU A 848 -17.05 4.69 -18.55
CA GLU A 848 -17.15 3.52 -19.42
C GLU A 848 -17.76 3.91 -20.77
N ALA A 849 -17.18 3.39 -21.87
CA ALA A 849 -17.65 3.64 -23.23
C ALA A 849 -19.12 3.23 -23.38
N GLY A 850 -20.04 4.19 -23.32
CA GLY A 850 -21.47 3.95 -23.44
C GLY A 850 -22.38 4.93 -22.67
N ALA A 851 -21.86 5.64 -21.66
CA ALA A 851 -22.68 6.57 -20.86
C ALA A 851 -22.45 8.05 -21.25
N GLY A 852 -23.03 8.50 -22.36
CA GLY A 852 -23.57 9.85 -22.60
C GLY A 852 -22.85 11.16 -22.18
N GLY A 853 -21.59 11.16 -21.74
CA GLY A 853 -20.87 12.35 -21.27
C GLY A 853 -19.41 12.33 -21.67
N GLY A 854 -19.13 12.52 -22.98
CA GLY A 854 -17.78 12.39 -23.54
C GLY A 854 -16.78 13.42 -22.99
N CYS A 855 -15.68 12.92 -22.44
CA CYS A 855 -14.49 13.71 -22.10
C CYS A 855 -13.53 13.70 -23.30
N GLU A 856 -13.09 14.88 -23.76
CA GLU A 856 -12.15 15.02 -24.87
C GLU A 856 -10.73 15.24 -24.35
N VAL A 857 -9.80 14.40 -24.79
CA VAL A 857 -8.38 14.51 -24.46
C VAL A 857 -7.67 15.33 -25.54
N VAL A 858 -6.95 16.37 -25.12
CA VAL A 858 -6.30 17.35 -26.01
C VAL A 858 -4.80 17.36 -25.78
N ASP A 859 -4.03 17.22 -26.86
CA ASP A 859 -2.57 17.40 -26.85
C ASP A 859 -2.24 18.89 -26.95
N ILE A 860 -1.61 19.44 -25.91
CA ILE A 860 -1.20 20.86 -25.82
C ILE A 860 0.27 21.03 -26.28
N GLY A 861 0.91 19.98 -26.79
CA GLY A 861 2.26 20.03 -27.32
C GLY A 861 2.40 20.90 -28.59
N PRO A 862 3.62 21.39 -28.89
CA PRO A 862 3.92 22.15 -30.11
C PRO A 862 3.81 21.33 -31.41
N GLY A 863 3.57 20.02 -31.30
CA GLY A 863 3.30 19.13 -32.42
C GLY A 863 2.74 17.79 -31.94
N PRO A 864 2.45 16.86 -32.85
CA PRO A 864 1.59 15.70 -32.59
C PRO A 864 2.31 14.54 -31.90
N MET A 865 3.32 14.81 -31.07
CA MET A 865 4.15 13.76 -30.46
C MET A 865 3.33 12.82 -29.58
N LEU A 866 2.52 13.34 -28.64
CA LEU A 866 1.71 12.47 -27.78
C LEU A 866 0.61 11.78 -28.59
N ARG A 867 0.02 12.47 -29.57
CA ARG A 867 -0.89 11.84 -30.54
C ARG A 867 -0.25 10.65 -31.26
N LYS A 868 1.04 10.74 -31.65
CA LYS A 868 1.79 9.62 -32.29
C LYS A 868 2.16 8.53 -31.30
N VAL A 869 2.51 8.88 -30.06
CA VAL A 869 2.84 7.91 -28.99
C VAL A 869 1.60 7.11 -28.59
N ILE A 870 0.45 7.78 -28.50
CA ILE A 870 -0.79 7.17 -28.02
C ILE A 870 -1.51 6.44 -29.18
N GLY A 871 -1.75 7.13 -30.31
CA GLY A 871 -2.54 6.59 -31.42
C GLY A 871 -1.92 5.45 -32.22
N LYS A 872 -0.66 5.07 -31.97
CA LYS A 872 0.04 4.02 -32.73
C LYS A 872 0.44 2.79 -31.89
N TYR A 873 0.34 2.85 -30.56
CA TYR A 873 1.02 1.88 -29.67
C TYR A 873 0.17 1.43 -28.47
N GLY A 874 -1.10 1.06 -28.71
CA GLY A 874 -1.92 0.32 -27.74
C GLY A 874 -3.00 1.12 -27.02
N TRP A 875 -3.43 2.26 -27.57
CA TRP A 875 -4.52 3.09 -27.03
C TRP A 875 -5.70 3.18 -28.01
N GLU A 876 -6.21 2.03 -28.45
CA GLU A 876 -7.22 1.96 -29.52
C GLU A 876 -8.54 2.67 -29.15
N ASP A 877 -8.83 2.78 -27.85
CA ASP A 877 -10.06 3.38 -27.33
C ASP A 877 -9.91 4.87 -26.94
N VAL A 878 -8.72 5.49 -27.11
CA VAL A 878 -8.47 6.88 -26.69
C VAL A 878 -8.16 7.75 -27.90
N THR A 879 -9.12 8.60 -28.27
CA THR A 879 -8.90 9.61 -29.31
C THR A 879 -8.34 10.89 -28.69
N ILE A 880 -7.14 11.28 -29.13
CA ILE A 880 -6.52 12.56 -28.76
C ILE A 880 -6.59 13.49 -29.94
N LYS A 881 -7.12 14.69 -29.69
CA LYS A 881 -7.18 15.76 -30.67
C LYS A 881 -6.07 16.76 -30.43
N GLY A 882 -5.55 17.36 -31.50
CA GLY A 882 -4.61 18.47 -31.39
C GLY A 882 -5.30 19.72 -30.88
N ALA A 883 -4.59 20.58 -30.17
CA ALA A 883 -5.13 21.87 -29.73
C ALA A 883 -5.65 22.72 -30.90
N GLU A 884 -5.02 22.61 -32.08
CA GLU A 884 -5.43 23.29 -33.32
C GLU A 884 -6.87 22.98 -33.75
N GLU A 885 -7.40 21.81 -33.40
CA GLU A 885 -8.77 21.41 -33.72
C GLU A 885 -9.82 22.21 -32.91
N TYR A 886 -9.39 22.93 -31.87
CA TYR A 886 -10.23 23.74 -30.99
C TYR A 886 -9.89 25.22 -30.98
N LEU A 887 -8.78 25.64 -31.61
CA LEU A 887 -8.38 27.06 -31.69
C LEU A 887 -9.19 27.88 -32.71
N HIS A 888 -10.09 27.22 -33.48
CA HIS A 888 -11.03 27.85 -34.41
C HIS A 888 -12.46 28.03 -33.84
N LEU A 889 -12.66 27.66 -32.58
CA LEU A 889 -13.88 27.86 -31.79
C LEU A 889 -13.65 28.96 -30.77
#